data_AF-A0A835VY63-F1
#
_entry.id   AF-A0A835VY63-F1
#
_cell.length_a   1.000
_cell.length_b   1.000
_cell.length_c   1.000
_cell.angle_alpha   90.00
_cell.angle_beta   90.00
_cell.angle_gamma   90.00
#
_symmetry.space_group_name_H-M   'P 1'
#
loop_
_entity.id
_entity.type
_entity.pdbx_description
1 polymer ?
#
loop_
_entity_poly.entity_id
_entity_poly.type
_entity_poly.pdbx_seq_one_letter_code
_entity_poly.pdbx_strand_id
1 'polypeptide(L)'
;MSYIKQHGASAGPERFEAESVAGFLRLLHAADAFPRGGLYTGYYALQAAVRYERFWTTLVGRQRQGVAGAPVLPPLDVAFAWLVHRQDPAGYQAAMRALGVERPHPVNPDQAFGFSVDRRDRAAWKEVAGAAHGMWPPPAPGSAADVYNVVNTRGKPAVVYYVAGLANSMGHFSRLLHTWLRPQFLDTTFLDRAWGRYVKFLRLHAAYPQEVLVPAADVALLWHTHLGLSEKYEEMCRSMFRALPYQQQLWPPGYLNLPPPQLSAAYSRTAALYTAAYGGEPYADADTAWLGHQMPYPLAAPHSPVAPFLVCLDANPQQASQQAAVARAYAAVRLMAPPMHPAGTSAVPRAGAHALFLAWLAARRAAQYCEGGACCCASTGAVHKKAVSTAVAAVVSCAYFLDLPATSKHPYLKAIYPRHGLWQQQAGPKAGVAYGAVTVNVLAVNAQQQLVSSYNGAATTAAFSSADPERLLGPSQQHLLAGLGQLLDTTAGAATAAAPGVGRGGASVLWSILASQKRRQQAQTLCQKAWARAQSKDVGRMQRKYQHRRFNASDDGVYYYGTTDYYNAGWLYYASGADGSAFDDPGRDAATGVLIGGGGGDGGGGGWFGGGDGGGGWFGGGDGGGGGGGCGGGGGGCGCGGGGGC
;
A
#
# COMPACT_ATOMS: atom_id res chain seq x y z
N MET A 1 27.31 -35.98 -4.12
CA MET A 1 26.12 -36.77 -4.48
C MET A 1 25.73 -37.84 -3.44
N SER A 2 26.65 -38.43 -2.66
CA SER A 2 26.32 -39.45 -1.64
C SER A 2 25.44 -38.94 -0.48
N TYR A 3 25.50 -37.64 -0.15
CA TYR A 3 24.78 -37.05 0.98
C TYR A 3 23.25 -36.92 0.76
N ILE A 4 22.80 -36.78 -0.50
CA ILE A 4 21.37 -36.59 -0.83
C ILE A 4 20.59 -37.93 -0.75
N LYS A 5 21.27 -39.07 -0.87
CA LYS A 5 20.63 -40.40 -0.84
C LYS A 5 20.51 -40.99 0.58
N GLN A 6 21.29 -40.54 1.57
CA GLN A 6 21.36 -41.18 2.89
C GLN A 6 20.40 -40.62 3.95
N HIS A 7 19.68 -39.54 3.69
CA HIS A 7 18.79 -38.90 4.68
C HIS A 7 17.34 -38.77 4.19
N GLY A 8 16.79 -39.87 3.67
CA GLY A 8 15.35 -40.02 3.46
C GLY A 8 14.66 -40.51 4.74
N ALA A 9 13.55 -39.86 5.10
CA ALA A 9 12.52 -40.29 6.04
C ALA A 9 12.60 -39.87 7.54
N SER A 10 12.96 -38.62 7.85
CA SER A 10 12.48 -37.98 9.09
C SER A 10 11.65 -36.75 8.75
N ALA A 11 10.37 -36.75 9.13
CA ALA A 11 9.37 -35.67 9.06
C ALA A 11 9.68 -34.57 8.01
N GLY A 12 9.00 -34.62 6.86
CA GLY A 12 9.10 -33.57 5.85
C GLY A 12 8.79 -32.19 6.48
N PRO A 13 9.43 -31.12 6.00
CA PRO A 13 9.20 -29.77 6.52
C PRO A 13 7.72 -29.43 6.53
N GLU A 14 7.27 -28.77 7.61
CA GLU A 14 5.90 -28.26 7.72
C GLU A 14 5.54 -27.49 6.46
N ARG A 15 4.40 -27.84 5.84
CA ARG A 15 3.99 -27.27 4.57
C ARG A 15 3.69 -25.80 4.75
N PHE A 16 4.18 -24.99 3.82
CA PHE A 16 3.89 -23.58 3.76
C PHE A 16 2.40 -23.32 3.50
N GLU A 17 1.78 -22.45 4.30
CA GLU A 17 0.37 -22.08 4.13
C GLU A 17 0.21 -21.06 3.00
N ALA A 18 -0.59 -21.37 1.98
CA ALA A 18 -0.85 -20.45 0.87
C ALA A 18 -1.34 -19.06 1.33
N GLU A 19 -2.07 -19.00 2.45
CA GLU A 19 -2.53 -17.73 3.02
C GLU A 19 -1.38 -16.82 3.48
N SER A 20 -0.24 -17.38 3.90
CA SER A 20 0.95 -16.60 4.22
C SER A 20 1.53 -15.91 2.97
N VAL A 21 1.49 -16.55 1.79
CA VAL A 21 1.87 -15.91 0.51
C VAL A 21 0.92 -14.75 0.22
N ALA A 22 -0.39 -14.95 0.38
CA ALA A 22 -1.35 -13.88 0.17
C ALA A 22 -1.16 -12.72 1.14
N GLY A 23 -0.90 -12.99 2.43
CA GLY A 23 -0.54 -11.98 3.42
C GLY A 23 0.65 -11.13 2.98
N PHE A 24 1.73 -11.78 2.55
CA PHE A 24 2.93 -11.12 2.02
C PHE A 24 2.63 -10.26 0.78
N LEU A 25 1.93 -10.81 -0.21
CA LEU A 25 1.53 -10.06 -1.41
C LEU A 25 0.63 -8.87 -1.06
N ARG A 26 -0.33 -9.00 -0.13
CA ARG A 26 -1.18 -7.88 0.32
C ARG A 26 -0.36 -6.73 0.90
N LEU A 27 0.65 -7.03 1.72
CA LEU A 27 1.57 -6.01 2.25
C LEU A 27 2.33 -5.30 1.11
N LEU A 28 2.86 -6.05 0.14
CA LEU A 28 3.55 -5.46 -1.00
C LEU A 28 2.60 -4.63 -1.90
N HIS A 29 1.36 -5.08 -2.11
CA HIS A 29 0.34 -4.32 -2.83
C HIS A 29 0.04 -2.99 -2.14
N ALA A 30 -0.09 -3.00 -0.80
CA ALA A 30 -0.32 -1.78 -0.04
C ALA A 30 0.90 -0.83 -0.09
N ALA A 31 2.12 -1.37 -0.05
CA ALA A 31 3.35 -0.61 -0.20
C ALA A 31 3.49 0.03 -1.60
N ASP A 32 3.09 -0.69 -2.67
CA ASP A 32 3.00 -0.14 -4.03
C ASP A 32 1.85 0.88 -4.12
N ALA A 33 0.71 0.68 -3.48
CA ALA A 33 -0.41 1.62 -3.51
C ALA A 33 -0.17 2.92 -2.72
N PHE A 34 0.91 2.98 -1.92
CA PHE A 34 1.27 4.19 -1.18
C PHE A 34 1.59 5.36 -2.15
N PRO A 35 1.15 6.59 -1.85
CA PRO A 35 1.39 7.74 -2.72
C PRO A 35 2.88 8.14 -2.74
N ARG A 36 3.26 9.13 -3.56
CA ARG A 36 4.62 9.67 -3.64
C ARG A 36 5.68 8.69 -4.15
N GLY A 37 5.33 7.84 -5.11
CA GLY A 37 6.26 6.84 -5.64
C GLY A 37 6.36 5.56 -4.80
N GLY A 38 5.60 5.47 -3.70
CA GLY A 38 5.45 4.25 -2.90
C GLY A 38 6.25 4.27 -1.62
N LEU A 39 6.17 3.17 -0.86
CA LEU A 39 7.03 2.98 0.32
C LEU A 39 8.42 2.43 -0.01
N TYR A 40 8.78 2.36 -1.29
CA TYR A 40 10.01 1.71 -1.74
C TYR A 40 11.26 2.57 -1.59
N THR A 41 11.14 3.89 -1.72
CA THR A 41 12.27 4.83 -1.62
C THR A 41 11.78 6.20 -1.15
N GLY A 42 12.67 7.18 -1.18
CA GLY A 42 12.30 8.55 -0.92
C GLY A 42 12.26 8.87 0.58
N TYR A 43 11.69 10.03 0.89
CA TYR A 43 11.50 10.48 2.27
C TYR A 43 10.69 9.48 3.09
N TYR A 44 9.64 8.84 2.53
CA TYR A 44 8.78 7.94 3.30
C TYR A 44 9.42 6.59 3.59
N ALA A 45 10.34 6.11 2.74
CA ALA A 45 11.16 4.95 3.09
C ALA A 45 12.07 5.25 4.29
N LEU A 46 12.67 6.45 4.33
CA LEU A 46 13.44 6.90 5.51
C LEU A 46 12.56 7.05 6.75
N GLN A 47 11.40 7.71 6.62
CA GLN A 47 10.47 7.87 7.73
C GLN A 47 10.01 6.50 8.26
N ALA A 48 9.70 5.55 7.38
CA ALA A 48 9.32 4.19 7.73
C ALA A 48 10.42 3.49 8.53
N ALA A 49 11.67 3.54 8.06
CA ALA A 49 12.82 2.94 8.72
C ALA A 49 13.09 3.58 10.09
N VAL A 50 13.04 4.91 10.20
CA VAL A 50 13.19 5.62 11.48
C VAL A 50 12.08 5.24 12.47
N ARG A 51 10.82 5.22 12.02
CA ARG A 51 9.68 4.88 12.87
C ARG A 51 9.73 3.42 13.34
N TYR A 52 10.14 2.51 12.46
CA TYR A 52 10.38 1.12 12.79
C TYR A 52 11.44 1.00 13.88
N GLU A 53 12.63 1.57 13.67
CA GLU A 53 13.75 1.44 14.60
C GLU A 53 13.50 2.14 15.94
N ARG A 54 12.85 3.31 15.95
CA ARG A 54 12.57 4.08 17.17
C ARG A 54 11.44 3.51 18.01
N PHE A 55 10.34 3.14 17.38
CA PHE A 55 9.07 2.92 18.09
C PHE A 55 8.65 1.45 18.05
N TRP A 56 8.73 0.82 16.89
CA TRP A 56 8.23 -0.54 16.72
C TRP A 56 9.07 -1.56 17.47
N THR A 57 10.39 -1.46 17.41
CA THR A 57 11.31 -2.34 18.17
C THR A 57 11.05 -2.28 19.67
N THR A 58 10.75 -1.08 20.20
CA THR A 58 10.37 -0.89 21.61
C THR A 58 9.05 -1.59 21.93
N LEU A 59 8.06 -1.50 21.03
CA LEU A 59 6.76 -2.15 21.21
C LEU A 59 6.91 -3.68 21.18
N VAL A 60 7.63 -4.23 20.21
CA VAL A 60 7.92 -5.67 20.12
C VAL A 60 8.66 -6.14 21.37
N GLY A 61 9.64 -5.38 21.88
CA GLY A 61 10.35 -5.71 23.12
C GLY A 61 9.46 -5.68 24.38
N ARG A 62 8.34 -4.95 24.38
CA ARG A 62 7.39 -4.89 25.50
C ARG A 62 6.29 -5.94 25.43
N GLN A 63 6.06 -6.58 24.28
CA GLN A 63 5.00 -7.56 24.13
C GLN A 63 5.30 -8.80 24.97
N ARG A 64 4.56 -8.97 26.07
CA ARG A 64 4.60 -10.17 26.91
C ARG A 64 3.96 -11.33 26.15
N GLN A 65 4.74 -12.37 25.90
CA GLN A 65 4.21 -13.60 25.32
C GLN A 65 3.30 -14.34 26.31
N GLY A 66 2.29 -15.04 25.81
CA GLY A 66 1.36 -15.84 26.62
C GLY A 66 0.19 -15.05 27.23
N VAL A 67 0.14 -13.72 27.07
CA VAL A 67 -1.07 -12.95 27.41
C VAL A 67 -2.11 -13.20 26.32
N ALA A 68 -3.28 -13.72 26.70
CA ALA A 68 -4.39 -13.97 25.79
C ALA A 68 -4.87 -12.65 25.15
N GLY A 69 -4.40 -12.38 23.93
CA GLY A 69 -4.79 -11.22 23.15
C GLY A 69 -4.21 -11.30 21.74
N ALA A 70 -4.93 -10.77 20.75
CA ALA A 70 -4.43 -10.76 19.37
C ALA A 70 -3.10 -9.96 19.30
N PRO A 71 -2.15 -10.28 18.41
CA PRO A 71 -0.94 -9.46 18.27
C PRO A 71 -1.29 -8.02 17.89
N VAL A 72 -0.52 -7.04 18.40
CA VAL A 72 -0.61 -5.65 17.91
C VAL A 72 -0.01 -5.61 16.51
N LEU A 73 -0.66 -4.88 15.61
CA LEU A 73 -0.21 -4.69 14.23
C LEU A 73 0.43 -3.29 14.03
N PRO A 74 1.55 -3.19 13.31
CA PRO A 74 2.17 -1.90 12.99
C PRO A 74 1.35 -1.10 11.95
N PRO A 75 1.58 0.21 11.80
CA PRO A 75 1.11 0.93 10.61
C PRO A 75 1.83 0.43 9.35
N LEU A 76 1.21 0.64 8.18
CA LEU A 76 1.68 0.09 6.91
C LEU A 76 3.17 0.37 6.60
N ASP A 77 3.64 1.59 6.82
CA ASP A 77 5.03 1.98 6.54
C ASP A 77 6.02 1.22 7.44
N VAL A 78 5.71 1.10 8.72
CA VAL A 78 6.49 0.35 9.70
C VAL A 78 6.43 -1.17 9.44
N ALA A 79 5.26 -1.68 9.05
CA ALA A 79 5.07 -3.09 8.70
C ALA A 79 6.00 -3.50 7.55
N PHE A 80 6.06 -2.65 6.52
CA PHE A 80 6.93 -2.87 5.36
C PHE A 80 8.41 -2.78 5.73
N ALA A 81 8.82 -1.77 6.52
CA ALA A 81 10.19 -1.67 7.04
C ALA A 81 10.59 -2.91 7.85
N TRP A 82 9.69 -3.42 8.69
CA TRP A 82 9.93 -4.61 9.49
C TRP A 82 10.05 -5.88 8.64
N LEU A 83 9.23 -6.04 7.61
CA LEU A 83 9.37 -7.12 6.62
C LEU A 83 10.73 -7.08 5.93
N VAL A 84 11.18 -5.90 5.52
CA VAL A 84 12.45 -5.72 4.79
C VAL A 84 13.64 -6.06 5.69
N HIS A 85 13.64 -5.63 6.96
CA HIS A 85 14.72 -5.97 7.88
C HIS A 85 14.85 -7.48 8.11
N ARG A 86 13.73 -8.21 8.18
CA ARG A 86 13.71 -9.68 8.31
C ARG A 86 14.27 -10.42 7.10
N GLN A 87 14.48 -9.75 5.96
CA GLN A 87 15.15 -10.38 4.81
C GLN A 87 16.65 -10.58 5.04
N ASP A 88 17.24 -9.89 6.01
CA ASP A 88 18.57 -10.21 6.53
C ASP A 88 18.39 -10.91 7.89
N PRO A 89 18.18 -12.23 7.93
CA PRO A 89 17.84 -12.93 9.18
C PRO A 89 18.94 -12.80 10.24
N ALA A 90 20.21 -12.82 9.82
CA ALA A 90 21.35 -12.64 10.73
C ALA A 90 21.44 -11.20 11.25
N GLY A 91 21.33 -10.21 10.36
CA GLY A 91 21.31 -8.79 10.74
C GLY A 91 20.12 -8.45 11.65
N TYR A 92 18.94 -8.98 11.33
CA TYR A 92 17.72 -8.86 12.12
C TYR A 92 17.94 -9.40 13.54
N GLN A 93 18.42 -10.64 13.67
CA GLN A 93 18.66 -11.26 14.98
C GLN A 93 19.68 -10.47 15.80
N ALA A 94 20.78 -10.04 15.16
CA ALA A 94 21.82 -9.26 15.82
C ALA A 94 21.32 -7.89 16.31
N ALA A 95 20.58 -7.17 15.46
CA ALA A 95 20.01 -5.86 15.79
C ALA A 95 18.98 -5.97 16.93
N MET A 96 18.11 -6.98 16.89
CA MET A 96 17.11 -7.19 17.94
C MET A 96 17.75 -7.55 19.28
N ARG A 97 18.81 -8.38 19.28
CA ARG A 97 19.60 -8.68 20.48
C ARG A 97 20.28 -7.43 21.04
N ALA A 98 20.86 -6.59 20.19
CA ALA A 98 21.48 -5.34 20.61
C ALA A 98 20.47 -4.35 21.24
N LEU A 99 19.21 -4.43 20.83
CA LEU A 99 18.09 -3.66 21.40
C LEU A 99 17.45 -4.31 22.64
N GLY A 100 17.95 -5.47 23.09
CA GLY A 100 17.41 -6.19 24.25
C GLY A 100 16.06 -6.88 23.99
N VAL A 101 15.72 -7.14 22.72
CA VAL A 101 14.48 -7.85 22.35
C VAL A 101 14.74 -9.35 22.36
N GLU A 102 14.32 -10.04 23.42
CA GLU A 102 14.57 -11.48 23.58
C GLU A 102 13.85 -12.35 22.55
N ARG A 103 12.64 -11.97 22.13
CA ARG A 103 11.82 -12.72 21.17
C ARG A 103 11.32 -11.80 20.06
N PRO A 104 12.13 -11.57 19.02
CA PRO A 104 11.83 -10.56 18.02
C PRO A 104 10.91 -11.04 16.89
N HIS A 105 10.62 -12.33 16.80
CA HIS A 105 9.85 -12.88 15.70
C HIS A 105 8.36 -12.51 15.79
N PRO A 106 7.67 -12.35 14.65
CA PRO A 106 6.21 -12.23 14.66
C PRO A 106 5.59 -13.48 15.28
N VAL A 107 4.54 -13.31 16.09
CA VAL A 107 3.87 -14.41 16.79
C VAL A 107 3.12 -15.34 15.83
N ASN A 108 2.65 -14.81 14.69
CA ASN A 108 1.93 -15.56 13.67
C ASN A 108 2.01 -14.87 12.30
N PRO A 109 1.55 -15.50 11.21
CA PRO A 109 1.53 -14.89 9.87
C PRO A 109 0.75 -13.58 9.80
N ASP A 110 -0.34 -13.45 10.55
CA ASP A 110 -1.14 -12.22 10.61
C ASP A 110 -0.33 -11.05 11.16
N GLN A 111 0.53 -11.25 12.17
CA GLN A 111 1.44 -10.21 12.62
C GLN A 111 2.63 -10.03 11.66
N ALA A 112 3.07 -11.10 11.02
CA ALA A 112 4.22 -11.07 10.12
C ALA A 112 3.97 -10.18 8.90
N PHE A 113 2.76 -10.17 8.35
CA PHE A 113 2.43 -9.40 7.15
C PHE A 113 1.30 -8.39 7.36
N GLY A 114 0.65 -8.41 8.52
CA GLY A 114 -0.45 -7.53 8.84
C GLY A 114 0.00 -6.13 9.22
N PHE A 115 -0.92 -5.20 9.01
CA PHE A 115 -0.80 -3.80 9.36
C PHE A 115 -2.19 -3.23 9.59
N SER A 116 -2.25 -2.18 10.41
CA SER A 116 -3.52 -1.67 10.92
C SER A 116 -3.45 -0.19 11.20
N VAL A 117 -4.64 0.39 11.31
CA VAL A 117 -4.86 1.72 11.86
C VAL A 117 -5.98 1.66 12.90
N ASP A 118 -6.36 0.47 13.37
CA ASP A 118 -7.48 0.26 14.28
C ASP A 118 -7.22 0.90 15.64
N ARG A 119 -8.29 1.22 16.39
CA ARG A 119 -8.22 1.92 17.69
C ARG A 119 -7.23 1.27 18.66
N ARG A 120 -7.24 -0.07 18.71
CA ARG A 120 -6.39 -0.87 19.60
C ARG A 120 -4.90 -0.69 19.26
N ASP A 121 -4.55 -0.86 17.99
CA ASP A 121 -3.16 -0.75 17.55
C ASP A 121 -2.65 0.69 17.66
N ARG A 122 -3.52 1.68 17.41
CA ARG A 122 -3.23 3.10 17.65
C ARG A 122 -2.95 3.42 19.11
N ALA A 123 -3.67 2.79 20.04
CA ALA A 123 -3.43 2.99 21.47
C ALA A 123 -2.05 2.47 21.86
N ALA A 124 -1.71 1.24 21.46
CA ALA A 124 -0.39 0.66 21.70
C ALA A 124 0.75 1.47 21.04
N TRP A 125 0.52 1.99 19.82
CA TRP A 125 1.47 2.88 19.15
C TRP A 125 1.69 4.18 19.93
N LYS A 126 0.61 4.80 20.44
CA LYS A 126 0.68 6.06 21.21
C LYS A 126 1.51 5.92 22.48
N GLU A 127 1.53 4.74 23.11
CA GLU A 127 2.33 4.47 24.32
C GLU A 127 3.85 4.52 24.07
N VAL A 128 4.30 4.20 22.85
CA VAL A 128 5.73 4.18 22.50
C VAL A 128 6.16 5.41 21.70
N ALA A 129 5.29 5.95 20.86
CA ALA A 129 5.62 7.06 19.97
C ALA A 129 5.15 8.42 20.51
N GLY A 130 4.23 8.43 21.47
CA GLY A 130 3.60 9.65 21.99
C GLY A 130 2.57 10.25 21.03
N ALA A 131 1.87 11.29 21.48
CA ALA A 131 0.81 11.94 20.71
C ALA A 131 1.33 12.68 19.46
N ALA A 132 2.57 13.18 19.50
CA ALA A 132 3.20 13.90 18.40
C ALA A 132 3.53 13.00 17.20
N HIS A 133 3.70 11.69 17.43
CA HIS A 133 3.93 10.71 16.36
C HIS A 133 2.67 9.88 16.13
N GLY A 134 1.73 10.45 15.37
CA GLY A 134 0.55 9.72 14.91
C GLY A 134 0.90 8.38 14.26
N MET A 135 0.04 7.38 14.44
CA MET A 135 0.23 6.06 13.83
C MET A 135 0.07 6.15 12.30
N TRP A 136 -0.88 6.95 11.82
CA TRP A 136 -1.16 7.14 10.41
C TRP A 136 -1.85 8.49 10.15
N PRO A 137 -1.58 9.15 9.02
CA PRO A 137 -0.47 8.88 8.08
C PRO A 137 0.91 9.11 8.73
N PRO A 138 2.01 8.66 8.11
CA PRO A 138 3.36 8.96 8.60
C PRO A 138 3.59 10.49 8.66
N PRO A 139 4.51 11.01 9.48
CA PRO A 139 4.79 12.46 9.52
C PRO A 139 5.26 13.04 8.19
N ALA A 140 4.72 14.20 7.81
CA ALA A 140 5.10 14.93 6.60
C ALA A 140 6.53 15.55 6.71
N PRO A 141 7.25 15.74 5.59
CA PRO A 141 8.53 16.45 5.61
C PRO A 141 8.37 17.86 6.20
N GLY A 142 9.20 18.20 7.19
CA GLY A 142 9.18 19.52 7.84
C GLY A 142 8.19 19.64 9.00
N SER A 143 7.41 18.59 9.29
CA SER A 143 6.59 18.53 10.51
C SER A 143 7.48 18.38 11.76
N ALA A 144 6.92 18.66 12.94
CA ALA A 144 7.61 18.48 14.22
C ALA A 144 8.08 17.03 14.46
N ALA A 145 7.44 16.07 13.79
CA ALA A 145 7.68 14.64 13.89
C ALA A 145 8.45 14.05 12.68
N ASP A 146 9.04 14.90 11.82
CA ASP A 146 9.79 14.47 10.65
C ASP A 146 11.10 13.73 10.97
N VAL A 147 11.69 13.09 9.95
CA VAL A 147 12.97 12.35 10.07
C VAL A 147 14.06 13.18 10.76
N TYR A 148 14.25 14.43 10.36
CA TYR A 148 15.33 15.28 10.86
C TYR A 148 15.19 15.50 12.36
N ASN A 149 13.98 15.85 12.83
CA ASN A 149 13.71 16.11 14.23
C ASN A 149 13.87 14.84 15.08
N VAL A 150 13.37 13.70 14.60
CA VAL A 150 13.48 12.41 15.33
C VAL A 150 14.92 11.94 15.44
N VAL A 151 15.73 12.08 14.38
CA VAL A 151 17.14 11.69 14.38
C VAL A 151 17.94 12.58 15.34
N ASN A 152 17.66 13.88 15.35
CA ASN A 152 18.41 14.87 16.16
C ASN A 152 17.91 15.06 17.60
N THR A 153 16.88 14.32 18.03
CA THR A 153 16.39 14.39 19.41
C THR A 153 17.49 13.91 20.37
N ARG A 154 17.93 14.79 21.30
CA ARG A 154 19.02 14.53 22.27
C ARG A 154 18.74 13.28 23.12
N GLY A 155 19.77 12.48 23.41
CA GLY A 155 19.75 11.43 24.43
C GLY A 155 19.67 9.97 23.97
N LYS A 156 19.64 9.67 22.66
CA LYS A 156 19.72 8.28 22.15
C LYS A 156 20.63 8.18 20.91
N PRO A 157 21.92 7.82 21.06
CA PRO A 157 22.92 7.83 19.97
C PRO A 157 22.78 6.71 18.91
N ALA A 158 21.91 5.72 19.10
CA ALA A 158 22.00 4.45 18.38
C ALA A 158 21.19 4.34 17.07
N VAL A 159 20.33 5.31 16.75
CA VAL A 159 19.19 5.12 15.81
C VAL A 159 19.55 5.25 14.31
N VAL A 160 20.82 5.47 13.96
CA VAL A 160 21.15 5.99 12.61
C VAL A 160 21.85 4.95 11.72
N TYR A 161 22.48 3.93 12.28
CA TYR A 161 23.36 3.04 11.49
C TYR A 161 22.58 2.11 10.54
N TYR A 162 21.32 1.78 10.83
CA TYR A 162 20.53 0.83 10.02
C TYR A 162 19.49 1.49 9.10
N VAL A 163 19.05 2.72 9.41
CA VAL A 163 17.97 3.41 8.68
C VAL A 163 18.24 3.52 7.18
N ALA A 164 19.45 3.97 6.81
CA ALA A 164 19.82 4.19 5.42
C ALA A 164 19.87 2.88 4.61
N GLY A 165 20.51 1.84 5.15
CA GLY A 165 20.59 0.53 4.51
C GLY A 165 19.22 -0.12 4.37
N LEU A 166 18.37 -0.01 5.40
CA LEU A 166 17.01 -0.52 5.38
C LEU A 166 16.14 0.18 4.34
N ALA A 167 16.18 1.51 4.29
CA ALA A 167 15.44 2.31 3.31
C ALA A 167 15.90 2.02 1.87
N ASN A 168 17.20 1.79 1.64
CA ASN A 168 17.70 1.38 0.32
C ASN A 168 17.18 -0.02 -0.07
N SER A 169 17.10 -0.94 0.90
CA SER A 169 16.67 -2.32 0.66
C SER A 169 15.17 -2.43 0.31
N MET A 170 14.36 -1.47 0.74
CA MET A 170 12.93 -1.41 0.39
C MET A 170 12.70 -1.40 -1.13
N GLY A 171 13.59 -0.77 -1.89
CA GLY A 171 13.50 -0.65 -3.35
C GLY A 171 13.57 -1.97 -4.12
N HIS A 172 14.07 -3.05 -3.51
CA HIS A 172 14.10 -4.36 -4.18
C HIS A 172 12.71 -4.92 -4.43
N PHE A 173 11.76 -4.67 -3.51
CA PHE A 173 10.45 -5.31 -3.53
C PHE A 173 9.52 -4.82 -4.64
N SER A 174 9.70 -3.61 -5.18
CA SER A 174 8.90 -3.16 -6.32
C SER A 174 9.16 -4.02 -7.56
N ARG A 175 10.43 -4.39 -7.77
CA ARG A 175 10.86 -5.26 -8.87
C ARG A 175 10.39 -6.70 -8.69
N LEU A 176 10.41 -7.21 -7.46
CA LEU A 176 9.94 -8.56 -7.16
C LEU A 176 8.43 -8.66 -7.33
N LEU A 177 7.67 -7.74 -6.72
CA LEU A 177 6.21 -7.71 -6.80
C LEU A 177 5.73 -7.67 -8.24
N HIS A 178 6.41 -6.93 -9.13
CA HIS A 178 6.04 -6.81 -10.53
C HIS A 178 5.76 -8.16 -11.19
N THR A 179 6.67 -9.14 -11.04
CA THR A 179 6.46 -10.49 -11.59
C THR A 179 5.31 -11.24 -10.91
N TRP A 180 5.14 -11.02 -9.61
CA TRP A 180 4.12 -11.68 -8.79
C TRP A 180 2.70 -11.10 -8.95
N LEU A 181 2.53 -10.04 -9.75
CA LEU A 181 1.21 -9.56 -10.16
C LEU A 181 0.52 -10.49 -11.18
N ARG A 182 1.21 -11.54 -11.65
CA ARG A 182 0.59 -12.57 -12.49
C ARG A 182 -0.31 -13.50 -11.64
N PRO A 183 -1.54 -13.82 -12.08
CA PRO A 183 -2.52 -14.55 -11.26
C PRO A 183 -2.07 -15.92 -10.75
N GLN A 184 -1.19 -16.64 -11.47
CA GLN A 184 -0.73 -17.96 -11.03
C GLN A 184 -0.01 -17.96 -9.67
N PHE A 185 0.56 -16.82 -9.23
CA PHE A 185 1.18 -16.72 -7.91
C PHE A 185 0.17 -16.70 -6.75
N LEU A 186 -1.12 -16.71 -7.07
CA LEU A 186 -2.21 -16.98 -6.13
C LEU A 186 -2.89 -18.32 -6.41
N ASP A 187 -2.42 -19.12 -7.39
CA ASP A 187 -2.97 -20.45 -7.62
C ASP A 187 -2.42 -21.45 -6.59
N THR A 188 -3.30 -22.11 -5.85
CA THR A 188 -2.89 -23.08 -4.81
C THR A 188 -2.11 -24.26 -5.38
N THR A 189 -2.45 -24.73 -6.58
CA THR A 189 -1.74 -25.82 -7.26
C THR A 189 -0.34 -25.36 -7.72
N PHE A 190 -0.24 -24.12 -8.22
CA PHE A 190 1.04 -23.53 -8.58
C PHE A 190 1.93 -23.33 -7.35
N LEU A 191 1.37 -22.83 -6.24
CA LEU A 191 2.09 -22.63 -4.98
C LEU A 191 2.60 -23.95 -4.39
N ASP A 192 1.84 -25.04 -4.54
CA ASP A 192 2.27 -26.38 -4.15
C ASP A 192 3.48 -26.85 -4.97
N ARG A 193 3.44 -26.63 -6.29
CA ARG A 193 4.59 -26.89 -7.16
C ARG A 193 5.80 -26.05 -6.78
N ALA A 194 5.59 -24.76 -6.52
CA ALA A 194 6.62 -23.83 -6.09
C ALA A 194 7.27 -24.26 -4.78
N TRP A 195 6.49 -24.80 -3.83
CA TRP A 195 7.01 -25.29 -2.54
C TRP A 195 7.99 -26.44 -2.73
N GLY A 196 7.65 -27.40 -3.60
CA GLY A 196 8.57 -28.48 -3.95
C GLY A 196 9.89 -27.97 -4.55
N ARG A 197 9.81 -26.97 -5.43
CA ARG A 197 10.98 -26.32 -6.06
C ARG A 197 11.80 -25.50 -5.05
N TYR A 198 11.14 -24.82 -4.11
CA TYR A 198 11.81 -24.08 -3.02
C TYR A 198 12.58 -25.01 -2.08
N VAL A 199 12.00 -26.14 -1.66
CA VAL A 199 12.71 -27.12 -0.82
C VAL A 199 13.94 -27.69 -1.54
N LYS A 200 13.83 -27.96 -2.86
CA LYS A 200 14.99 -28.33 -3.69
C LYS A 200 16.03 -27.21 -3.71
N PHE A 201 15.62 -25.96 -3.89
CA PHE A 201 16.52 -24.82 -3.88
C PHE A 201 17.30 -24.67 -2.56
N LEU A 202 16.65 -24.89 -1.40
CA LEU A 202 17.36 -24.92 -0.12
C LEU A 202 18.38 -26.07 -0.05
N ARG A 203 18.04 -27.28 -0.52
CA ARG A 203 19.00 -28.39 -0.60
C ARG A 203 20.16 -28.09 -1.53
N LEU A 204 19.92 -27.32 -2.59
CA LEU A 204 20.97 -26.86 -3.49
C LEU A 204 21.95 -25.94 -2.76
N HIS A 205 21.47 -25.02 -1.93
CA HIS A 205 22.33 -24.18 -1.09
C HIS A 205 23.17 -25.01 -0.12
N ALA A 206 22.56 -25.99 0.55
CA ALA A 206 23.29 -26.90 1.44
C ALA A 206 24.42 -27.66 0.73
N ALA A 207 24.21 -28.04 -0.54
CA ALA A 207 25.19 -28.76 -1.34
C ALA A 207 26.28 -27.85 -1.92
N TYR A 208 25.98 -26.57 -2.15
CA TYR A 208 26.87 -25.59 -2.76
C TYR A 208 26.88 -24.26 -1.97
N PRO A 209 27.33 -24.26 -0.70
CA PRO A 209 27.24 -23.09 0.16
C PRO A 209 28.10 -21.91 -0.28
N GLN A 210 29.08 -22.15 -1.17
CA GLN A 210 29.98 -21.13 -1.73
C GLN A 210 29.39 -20.43 -2.95
N GLU A 211 28.33 -20.97 -3.55
CA GLU A 211 27.71 -20.43 -4.76
C GLU A 211 26.64 -19.40 -4.37
N VAL A 212 26.62 -18.26 -5.06
CA VAL A 212 25.54 -17.28 -4.90
C VAL A 212 24.34 -17.74 -5.74
N LEU A 213 23.40 -18.43 -5.11
CA LEU A 213 22.23 -18.95 -5.81
C LEU A 213 21.20 -17.84 -6.07
N VAL A 214 20.66 -17.81 -7.28
CA VAL A 214 19.64 -16.83 -7.70
C VAL A 214 18.33 -17.57 -7.97
N PRO A 215 17.25 -17.31 -7.21
CA PRO A 215 15.99 -18.03 -7.34
C PRO A 215 15.24 -17.70 -8.63
N ALA A 216 14.52 -18.68 -9.19
CA ALA A 216 13.40 -18.43 -10.10
C ALA A 216 12.25 -17.70 -9.36
N ALA A 217 11.30 -17.09 -10.08
CA ALA A 217 10.32 -16.17 -9.48
C ALA A 217 9.39 -16.84 -8.46
N ASP A 218 9.05 -18.12 -8.67
CA ASP A 218 8.22 -18.92 -7.78
C ASP A 218 8.97 -19.32 -6.50
N VAL A 219 10.21 -19.75 -6.66
CA VAL A 219 11.12 -20.06 -5.55
C VAL A 219 11.36 -18.80 -4.71
N ALA A 220 11.57 -17.66 -5.36
CA ALA A 220 11.80 -16.38 -4.70
C ALA A 220 10.59 -15.93 -3.88
N LEU A 221 9.36 -16.11 -4.41
CA LEU A 221 8.14 -15.76 -3.68
C LEU A 221 8.07 -16.51 -2.35
N LEU A 222 8.28 -17.84 -2.39
CA LEU A 222 8.23 -18.65 -1.19
C LEU A 222 9.39 -18.34 -0.24
N TRP A 223 10.60 -18.12 -0.76
CA TRP A 223 11.75 -17.76 0.06
C TRP A 223 11.55 -16.45 0.79
N HIS A 224 11.15 -15.38 0.09
CA HIS A 224 10.90 -14.07 0.71
C HIS A 224 9.73 -14.09 1.69
N THR A 225 8.71 -14.91 1.42
CA THR A 225 7.62 -15.09 2.37
C THR A 225 8.10 -15.84 3.62
N HIS A 226 8.90 -16.90 3.46
CA HIS A 226 9.45 -17.65 4.57
C HIS A 226 10.39 -16.79 5.44
N LEU A 227 11.24 -15.96 4.83
CA LEU A 227 12.04 -14.95 5.53
C LEU A 227 11.19 -13.99 6.39
N GLY A 228 9.99 -13.63 5.90
CA GLY A 228 9.01 -12.88 6.69
C GLY A 228 8.51 -13.65 7.92
N LEU A 229 8.34 -14.96 7.83
CA LEU A 229 8.06 -15.86 8.94
C LEU A 229 9.36 -16.26 9.66
N SER A 230 10.11 -15.26 10.13
CA SER A 230 11.53 -15.40 10.48
C SER A 230 11.87 -16.52 11.48
N GLU A 231 10.98 -16.84 12.43
CA GLU A 231 11.16 -17.99 13.33
C GLU A 231 11.12 -19.33 12.57
N LYS A 232 10.08 -19.54 11.74
CA LYS A 232 9.94 -20.75 10.91
C LYS A 232 11.11 -20.91 9.93
N TYR A 233 11.57 -19.80 9.34
CA TYR A 233 12.73 -19.84 8.45
C TYR A 233 14.00 -20.23 9.17
N GLU A 234 14.24 -19.67 10.35
CA GLU A 234 15.39 -20.02 11.16
C GLU A 234 15.34 -21.50 11.59
N GLU A 235 14.18 -22.01 12.01
CA GLU A 235 13.99 -23.43 12.32
C GLU A 235 14.30 -24.34 11.13
N MET A 236 13.81 -23.98 9.94
CA MET A 236 14.10 -24.69 8.70
C MET A 236 15.59 -24.72 8.39
N CYS A 237 16.25 -23.56 8.49
CA CYS A 237 17.68 -23.42 8.29
C CYS A 237 18.47 -24.27 9.29
N ARG A 238 18.12 -24.20 10.59
CA ARG A 238 18.70 -25.04 11.65
C ARG A 238 18.46 -26.52 11.42
N SER A 239 17.46 -26.92 10.62
CA SER A 239 17.23 -28.32 10.25
C SER A 239 18.07 -28.73 9.02
N MET A 240 18.01 -27.93 7.95
CA MET A 240 18.60 -28.26 6.65
C MET A 240 20.10 -27.99 6.55
N PHE A 241 20.61 -27.03 7.33
CA PHE A 241 21.99 -26.53 7.22
C PHE A 241 22.84 -26.86 8.44
N ARG A 242 22.46 -27.87 9.25
CA ARG A 242 23.19 -28.26 10.48
C ARG A 242 24.69 -28.51 10.27
N ALA A 243 25.06 -29.00 9.09
CA ALA A 243 26.45 -29.30 8.75
C ALA A 243 27.25 -28.05 8.29
N LEU A 244 26.60 -26.91 8.08
CA LEU A 244 27.26 -25.66 7.69
C LEU A 244 27.70 -24.85 8.93
N PRO A 245 28.76 -24.02 8.80
CA PRO A 245 29.15 -23.07 9.84
C PRO A 245 27.99 -22.15 10.24
N TYR A 246 27.92 -21.74 11.51
CA TYR A 246 26.81 -20.92 12.04
C TYR A 246 26.52 -19.66 11.20
N GLN A 247 27.57 -18.98 10.70
CA GLN A 247 27.40 -17.79 9.85
C GLN A 247 26.69 -18.07 8.51
N GLN A 248 26.66 -19.33 8.06
CA GLN A 248 26.02 -19.76 6.82
C GLN A 248 24.66 -20.44 7.09
N GLN A 249 24.29 -20.66 8.35
CA GLN A 249 23.01 -21.27 8.68
C GLN A 249 21.86 -20.29 8.42
N LEU A 250 22.00 -19.00 8.72
CA LEU A 250 20.98 -17.99 8.41
C LEU A 250 21.24 -17.36 7.03
N TRP A 251 20.79 -18.04 5.97
CA TRP A 251 21.06 -17.63 4.60
C TRP A 251 20.19 -16.43 4.14
N PRO A 252 20.78 -15.27 3.78
CA PRO A 252 20.02 -14.12 3.23
C PRO A 252 19.87 -14.20 1.70
N PRO A 253 18.94 -13.43 1.09
CA PRO A 253 18.79 -13.28 -0.36
C PRO A 253 19.87 -12.37 -0.95
N GLY A 254 21.14 -12.78 -0.85
CA GLY A 254 22.30 -11.99 -1.29
C GLY A 254 22.27 -11.61 -2.78
N TYR A 255 21.50 -12.34 -3.60
CA TYR A 255 21.31 -12.05 -5.02
C TYR A 255 20.72 -10.66 -5.28
N LEU A 256 19.96 -10.09 -4.35
CA LEU A 256 19.37 -8.75 -4.51
C LEU A 256 20.40 -7.63 -4.61
N ASN A 257 21.61 -7.87 -4.08
CA ASN A 257 22.72 -6.93 -4.08
C ASN A 257 23.66 -7.11 -5.27
N LEU A 258 23.45 -8.13 -6.10
CA LEU A 258 24.29 -8.37 -7.27
C LEU A 258 24.04 -7.32 -8.35
N PRO A 259 25.09 -6.76 -8.97
CA PRO A 259 24.94 -5.96 -10.17
C PRO A 259 24.41 -6.85 -11.32
N PRO A 260 23.72 -6.27 -12.32
CA PRO A 260 23.00 -7.05 -13.31
C PRO A 260 23.82 -8.12 -14.08
N PRO A 261 25.08 -7.88 -14.49
CA PRO A 261 25.88 -8.91 -15.15
C PRO A 261 26.20 -10.10 -14.25
N GLN A 262 26.52 -9.83 -12.97
CA GLN A 262 26.82 -10.88 -12.00
C GLN A 262 25.55 -11.66 -11.63
N LEU A 263 24.42 -10.97 -11.52
CA LEU A 263 23.12 -11.60 -11.29
C LEU A 263 22.76 -12.59 -12.40
N SER A 264 22.95 -12.20 -13.67
CA SER A 264 22.70 -13.07 -14.83
C SER A 264 23.62 -14.30 -14.85
N ALA A 265 24.92 -14.11 -14.57
CA ALA A 265 25.88 -15.20 -14.49
C ALA A 265 25.53 -16.18 -13.35
N ALA A 266 25.22 -15.65 -12.17
CA ALA A 266 24.83 -16.43 -11.00
C ALA A 266 23.51 -17.19 -11.20
N TYR A 267 22.54 -16.60 -11.91
CA TYR A 267 21.30 -17.27 -12.31
C TYR A 267 21.56 -18.44 -13.26
N SER A 268 22.37 -18.22 -14.30
CA SER A 268 22.75 -19.27 -15.25
C SER A 268 23.46 -20.43 -14.56
N ARG A 269 24.37 -20.11 -13.62
CA ARG A 269 25.06 -21.09 -12.78
C ARG A 269 24.08 -21.87 -11.91
N THR A 270 23.15 -21.19 -11.25
CA THR A 270 22.11 -21.80 -10.41
C THR A 270 21.25 -22.78 -11.22
N ALA A 271 20.81 -22.37 -12.42
CA ALA A 271 20.01 -23.20 -13.31
C ALA A 271 20.75 -24.48 -13.73
N ALA A 272 22.04 -24.37 -14.07
CA ALA A 272 22.87 -25.53 -14.41
C ALA A 272 23.03 -26.50 -13.22
N LEU A 273 23.32 -25.97 -12.03
CA LEU A 273 23.44 -26.77 -10.81
C LEU A 273 22.12 -27.48 -10.44
N TYR A 274 20.99 -26.78 -10.54
CA TYR A 274 19.67 -27.34 -10.27
C TYR A 274 19.33 -28.47 -11.26
N THR A 275 19.50 -28.22 -12.56
CA THR A 275 19.20 -29.20 -13.62
C THR A 275 20.03 -30.47 -13.44
N ALA A 276 21.32 -30.32 -13.12
CA ALA A 276 22.21 -31.44 -12.84
C ALA A 276 21.82 -32.20 -11.55
N ALA A 277 21.39 -31.49 -10.50
CA ALA A 277 21.03 -32.10 -9.21
C ALA A 277 19.70 -32.87 -9.25
N TYR A 278 18.76 -32.48 -10.11
CA TYR A 278 17.38 -32.98 -10.11
C TYR A 278 16.98 -33.67 -11.41
N GLY A 279 17.92 -34.38 -12.05
CA GLY A 279 17.61 -35.32 -13.13
C GLY A 279 17.14 -34.66 -14.43
N GLY A 280 17.65 -33.47 -14.75
CA GLY A 280 17.28 -32.76 -15.98
C GLY A 280 16.02 -31.91 -15.87
N GLU A 281 15.41 -31.80 -14.68
CA GLU A 281 14.28 -30.89 -14.45
C GLU A 281 14.68 -29.44 -14.79
N PRO A 282 13.91 -28.75 -15.65
CA PRO A 282 14.24 -27.38 -16.03
C PRO A 282 14.10 -26.43 -14.84
N TYR A 283 15.10 -25.56 -14.65
CA TYR A 283 15.10 -24.62 -13.54
C TYR A 283 13.98 -23.58 -13.63
N ALA A 284 13.64 -23.11 -14.82
CA ALA A 284 12.54 -22.17 -15.03
C ALA A 284 11.79 -22.49 -16.33
N ASP A 285 10.54 -22.07 -16.37
CA ASP A 285 9.60 -22.12 -17.49
C ASP A 285 8.89 -20.76 -17.62
N ALA A 286 7.98 -20.61 -18.59
CA ALA A 286 7.24 -19.36 -18.79
C ALA A 286 6.46 -18.90 -17.54
N ASP A 287 6.00 -19.85 -16.72
CA ASP A 287 5.21 -19.54 -15.53
C ASP A 287 6.09 -19.08 -14.35
N THR A 288 7.30 -19.61 -14.25
CA THR A 288 8.26 -19.40 -13.14
C THR A 288 9.38 -18.41 -13.46
N ALA A 289 9.52 -17.99 -14.72
CA ALA A 289 10.49 -16.99 -15.14
C ALA A 289 10.16 -15.57 -14.60
N TRP A 290 11.20 -14.79 -14.39
CA TRP A 290 11.09 -13.36 -14.07
C TRP A 290 10.59 -12.56 -15.26
N LEU A 291 9.70 -11.59 -15.02
CA LEU A 291 9.33 -10.61 -16.02
C LEU A 291 10.38 -9.50 -16.12
N GLY A 292 10.47 -8.93 -17.31
CA GLY A 292 11.35 -7.79 -17.52
C GLY A 292 10.79 -6.49 -17.03
N HIS A 293 11.62 -5.67 -16.40
CA HIS A 293 11.26 -4.31 -15.96
C HIS A 293 10.75 -3.38 -17.07
N GLN A 294 11.07 -3.68 -18.34
CA GLN A 294 10.59 -2.93 -19.51
C GLN A 294 9.15 -3.30 -19.89
N MET A 295 8.63 -4.42 -19.42
CA MET A 295 7.27 -4.85 -19.67
C MET A 295 6.35 -4.19 -18.65
N PRO A 296 5.58 -3.15 -19.00
CA PRO A 296 4.68 -2.55 -18.03
C PRO A 296 3.58 -3.55 -17.65
N TYR A 297 3.17 -3.50 -16.38
CA TYR A 297 1.91 -4.13 -15.99
C TYR A 297 0.77 -3.52 -16.84
N PRO A 298 -0.24 -4.29 -17.32
CA PRO A 298 -1.21 -3.79 -18.29
C PRO A 298 -1.89 -2.48 -17.88
N LEU A 299 -2.20 -2.31 -16.58
CA LEU A 299 -2.81 -1.08 -16.09
C LEU A 299 -1.84 0.08 -15.89
N ALA A 300 -0.54 -0.20 -15.79
CA ALA A 300 0.53 0.79 -15.71
C ALA A 300 1.07 1.20 -17.09
N ALA A 301 0.64 0.53 -18.16
CA ALA A 301 1.06 0.86 -19.51
C ALA A 301 0.52 2.24 -19.96
N PRO A 302 1.24 2.99 -20.82
CA PRO A 302 0.82 4.33 -21.25
C PRO A 302 -0.56 4.40 -21.92
N HIS A 303 -1.00 3.31 -22.54
CA HIS A 303 -2.29 3.19 -23.21
C HIS A 303 -3.43 2.68 -22.30
N SER A 304 -3.14 2.44 -21.02
CA SER A 304 -4.14 2.00 -20.05
C SER A 304 -5.23 3.07 -19.83
N PRO A 305 -6.50 2.69 -19.67
CA PRO A 305 -7.58 3.63 -19.36
C PRO A 305 -7.38 4.36 -18.03
N VAL A 306 -6.54 3.84 -17.12
CA VAL A 306 -6.20 4.48 -15.85
C VAL A 306 -4.88 5.24 -15.87
N ALA A 307 -4.12 5.20 -16.97
CA ALA A 307 -2.84 5.90 -17.09
C ALA A 307 -2.92 7.40 -16.71
N PRO A 308 -3.95 8.16 -17.11
CA PRO A 308 -4.08 9.58 -16.72
C PRO A 308 -4.24 9.81 -15.21
N PHE A 309 -4.60 8.78 -14.46
CA PHE A 309 -4.84 8.88 -13.02
C PHE A 309 -3.61 8.48 -12.19
N LEU A 310 -2.64 7.78 -12.78
CA LEU A 310 -1.46 7.28 -12.06
C LEU A 310 -0.63 8.41 -11.44
N VAL A 311 -0.61 9.58 -12.10
CA VAL A 311 0.05 10.79 -11.59
C VAL A 311 -0.39 11.15 -10.17
N CYS A 312 -1.61 10.79 -9.76
CA CYS A 312 -2.12 11.05 -8.42
C CYS A 312 -1.35 10.29 -7.33
N LEU A 313 -0.78 9.12 -7.64
CA LEU A 313 0.04 8.36 -6.71
C LEU A 313 1.53 8.68 -6.82
N ASP A 314 1.98 9.37 -7.86
CA ASP A 314 3.42 9.65 -8.03
C ASP A 314 3.77 11.10 -7.69
N ALA A 315 2.93 12.05 -8.07
CA ALA A 315 3.20 13.47 -7.85
C ALA A 315 3.02 13.88 -6.39
N ASN A 316 3.82 14.85 -5.95
CA ASN A 316 3.65 15.54 -4.69
C ASN A 316 3.10 16.96 -4.92
N PRO A 317 1.83 17.27 -4.57
CA PRO A 317 1.28 18.61 -4.70
C PRO A 317 2.02 19.65 -3.87
N GLN A 318 2.81 19.25 -2.85
CA GLN A 318 3.60 20.13 -1.99
C GLN A 318 5.11 19.97 -2.20
N GLN A 319 5.56 19.44 -3.35
CA GLN A 319 6.98 19.15 -3.59
C GLN A 319 7.87 20.37 -3.31
N ALA A 320 7.50 21.54 -3.83
CA ALA A 320 8.29 22.76 -3.71
C ALA A 320 8.48 23.20 -2.26
N SER A 321 7.42 23.16 -1.43
CA SER A 321 7.51 23.58 -0.02
C SER A 321 8.21 22.55 0.86
N GLN A 322 8.16 21.27 0.50
CA GLN A 322 8.76 20.18 1.29
C GLN A 322 10.21 19.89 0.92
N GLN A 323 10.71 20.36 -0.23
CA GLN A 323 12.03 20.00 -0.77
C GLN A 323 13.19 20.26 0.21
N ALA A 324 13.18 21.42 0.89
CA ALA A 324 14.23 21.76 1.85
C ALA A 324 14.21 20.84 3.07
N ALA A 325 13.03 20.48 3.58
CA ALA A 325 12.89 19.56 4.70
C ALA A 325 13.33 18.13 4.33
N VAL A 326 12.97 17.70 3.12
CA VAL A 326 13.44 16.42 2.55
C VAL A 326 14.97 16.40 2.48
N ALA A 327 15.61 17.44 1.96
CA ALA A 327 17.07 17.53 1.89
C ALA A 327 17.73 17.45 3.29
N ARG A 328 17.17 18.15 4.29
CA ARG A 328 17.63 18.06 5.69
C ARG A 328 17.51 16.65 6.27
N ALA A 329 16.39 15.96 5.99
CA ALA A 329 16.19 14.58 6.44
C ALA A 329 17.27 13.64 5.89
N TYR A 330 17.58 13.72 4.60
CA TYR A 330 18.66 12.93 3.97
C TYR A 330 20.02 13.22 4.59
N ALA A 331 20.35 14.50 4.80
CA ALA A 331 21.60 14.90 5.42
C ALA A 331 21.74 14.35 6.86
N ALA A 332 20.65 14.36 7.65
CA ALA A 332 20.65 13.90 9.03
C ALA A 332 20.96 12.40 9.18
N VAL A 333 20.50 11.57 8.23
CA VAL A 333 20.81 10.13 8.22
C VAL A 333 22.17 9.81 7.59
N ARG A 334 23.02 10.83 7.38
CA ARG A 334 24.37 10.73 6.79
C ARG A 334 24.40 10.03 5.42
N LEU A 335 23.32 10.16 4.67
CA LEU A 335 23.31 9.81 3.25
C LEU A 335 23.94 10.99 2.49
N MET A 336 25.06 10.76 1.80
CA MET A 336 25.76 11.81 1.03
C MET A 336 24.93 12.39 -0.11
N ALA A 337 23.82 11.74 -0.47
CA ALA A 337 22.79 12.19 -1.39
C ALA A 337 21.53 11.33 -1.13
N PRO A 338 20.31 11.72 -1.58
CA PRO A 338 19.26 10.72 -1.78
C PRO A 338 19.86 9.54 -2.53
N PRO A 339 19.51 8.27 -2.20
CA PRO A 339 20.07 7.13 -2.92
C PRO A 339 19.97 7.42 -4.41
N MET A 340 21.13 7.66 -5.03
CA MET A 340 21.21 7.99 -6.43
C MET A 340 20.67 6.78 -7.18
N HIS A 341 19.47 6.90 -7.71
CA HIS A 341 19.30 6.40 -9.06
C HIS A 341 20.22 7.22 -9.97
N PRO A 342 20.79 6.59 -11.02
CA PRO A 342 21.66 7.29 -11.96
C PRO A 342 20.99 8.58 -12.40
N ALA A 343 21.76 9.67 -12.42
CA ALA A 343 21.31 10.99 -12.84
C ALA A 343 20.44 10.88 -14.10
N GLY A 344 19.13 11.14 -13.99
CA GLY A 344 18.21 11.22 -15.13
C GLY A 344 16.86 10.52 -15.02
N THR A 345 16.63 9.58 -14.09
CA THR A 345 15.31 8.92 -13.93
C THR A 345 14.81 9.04 -12.48
N SER A 346 13.84 9.92 -12.25
CA SER A 346 13.49 10.43 -10.90
C SER A 346 12.49 9.60 -10.08
N ALA A 347 12.01 8.45 -10.54
CA ALA A 347 11.04 7.64 -9.81
C ALA A 347 11.44 6.16 -9.80
N VAL A 348 11.30 5.50 -8.64
CA VAL A 348 11.37 4.04 -8.58
C VAL A 348 10.31 3.44 -9.49
N PRO A 349 10.67 2.45 -10.32
CA PRO A 349 9.68 1.73 -11.11
C PRO A 349 8.70 1.05 -10.16
N ARG A 350 7.45 1.48 -10.25
CA ARG A 350 6.32 0.87 -9.56
C ARG A 350 6.08 -0.55 -10.08
N ALA A 351 5.55 -1.42 -9.24
CA ALA A 351 5.29 -2.80 -9.62
C ALA A 351 4.07 -2.92 -10.55
N GLY A 352 3.02 -2.13 -10.29
CA GLY A 352 1.73 -2.18 -11.01
C GLY A 352 0.51 -2.38 -10.11
N ALA A 353 0.72 -2.78 -8.85
CA ALA A 353 -0.34 -2.90 -7.85
C ALA A 353 -1.03 -1.56 -7.55
N HIS A 354 -0.32 -0.44 -7.58
CA HIS A 354 -0.88 0.91 -7.50
C HIS A 354 -1.91 1.17 -8.61
N ALA A 355 -1.60 0.77 -9.85
CA ALA A 355 -2.51 0.93 -10.99
C ALA A 355 -3.74 0.03 -10.84
N LEU A 356 -3.55 -1.21 -10.37
CA LEU A 356 -4.66 -2.11 -10.04
C LEU A 356 -5.55 -1.56 -8.92
N PHE A 357 -4.94 -1.02 -7.87
CA PHE A 357 -5.66 -0.42 -6.75
C PHE A 357 -6.48 0.81 -7.21
N LEU A 358 -5.91 1.70 -8.01
CA LEU A 358 -6.63 2.86 -8.55
C LEU A 358 -7.77 2.44 -9.47
N ALA A 359 -7.57 1.41 -10.30
CA ALA A 359 -8.64 0.87 -11.13
C ALA A 359 -9.80 0.33 -10.28
N TRP A 360 -9.48 -0.45 -9.24
CA TRP A 360 -10.47 -0.94 -8.28
C TRP A 360 -11.20 0.18 -7.56
N LEU A 361 -10.47 1.18 -7.02
CA LEU A 361 -11.05 2.29 -6.27
C LEU A 361 -11.97 3.13 -7.14
N ALA A 362 -11.52 3.47 -8.35
CA ALA A 362 -12.30 4.22 -9.32
C ALA A 362 -13.59 3.47 -9.68
N ALA A 363 -13.50 2.17 -9.97
CA ALA A 363 -14.65 1.34 -10.33
C ALA A 363 -15.64 1.22 -9.17
N ARG A 364 -15.16 0.95 -7.95
CA ARG A 364 -16.00 0.86 -6.74
C ARG A 364 -16.77 2.15 -6.51
N ARG A 365 -16.10 3.30 -6.61
CA ARG A 365 -16.71 4.62 -6.40
C ARG A 365 -17.69 5.01 -7.50
N ALA A 366 -17.47 4.57 -8.72
CA ALA A 366 -18.44 4.70 -9.80
C ALA A 366 -19.68 3.83 -9.57
N ALA A 367 -19.49 2.56 -9.15
CA ALA A 367 -20.58 1.62 -8.88
C ALA A 367 -21.50 2.09 -7.74
N GLN A 368 -20.91 2.49 -6.60
CA GLN A 368 -21.65 3.04 -5.44
C GLN A 368 -22.56 4.22 -5.83
N TYR A 369 -22.12 5.08 -6.77
CA TYR A 369 -22.94 6.18 -7.25
C TYR A 369 -24.15 5.71 -8.07
N CYS A 370 -23.97 4.69 -8.91
CA CYS A 370 -25.01 4.17 -9.78
C CYS A 370 -26.05 3.32 -9.03
N GLU A 371 -25.62 2.55 -8.04
CA GLU A 371 -26.50 1.68 -7.22
C GLU A 371 -27.38 2.48 -6.25
N GLY A 372 -26.95 3.67 -5.80
CA GLY A 372 -27.64 4.49 -4.80
C GLY A 372 -28.98 5.13 -5.21
N GLY A 373 -29.65 4.63 -6.26
CA GLY A 373 -31.01 5.06 -6.65
C GLY A 373 -31.10 6.42 -7.35
N ALA A 374 -29.98 7.09 -7.63
CA ALA A 374 -29.96 8.35 -8.39
C ALA A 374 -30.29 8.17 -9.90
N CYS A 375 -30.54 6.93 -10.33
CA CYS A 375 -30.68 6.55 -11.73
C CYS A 375 -32.11 6.72 -12.28
N CYS A 376 -33.16 6.77 -11.44
CA CYS A 376 -34.54 6.71 -11.93
C CYS A 376 -35.01 7.97 -12.67
N CYS A 377 -34.38 9.13 -12.41
CA CYS A 377 -34.81 10.43 -12.97
C CYS A 377 -33.70 11.20 -13.71
N ALA A 378 -32.49 10.65 -13.83
CA ALA A 378 -31.35 11.32 -14.43
C ALA A 378 -31.06 10.77 -15.83
N SER A 379 -30.74 11.65 -16.79
CA SER A 379 -30.29 11.20 -18.10
C SER A 379 -29.00 10.38 -17.96
N THR A 380 -28.86 9.34 -18.78
CA THR A 380 -27.68 8.46 -18.79
C THR A 380 -26.37 9.25 -18.88
N GLY A 381 -26.36 10.36 -19.63
CA GLY A 381 -25.21 11.26 -19.74
C GLY A 381 -24.84 11.98 -18.43
N ALA A 382 -25.82 12.41 -17.63
CA ALA A 382 -25.58 13.06 -16.34
C ALA A 382 -25.05 12.05 -15.31
N VAL A 383 -25.64 10.85 -15.27
CA VAL A 383 -25.20 9.75 -14.41
C VAL A 383 -23.75 9.38 -14.73
N HIS A 384 -23.41 9.18 -16.00
CA HIS A 384 -22.05 8.84 -16.42
C HIS A 384 -21.03 9.92 -16.03
N LYS A 385 -21.36 11.19 -16.25
CA LYS A 385 -20.47 12.31 -15.88
C LYS A 385 -20.21 12.34 -14.38
N LYS A 386 -21.23 12.08 -13.57
CA LYS A 386 -21.09 12.11 -12.11
C LYS A 386 -20.39 10.86 -11.57
N ALA A 387 -20.62 9.68 -12.14
CA ALA A 387 -19.87 8.46 -11.83
C ALA A 387 -18.36 8.66 -12.06
N VAL A 388 -17.97 9.14 -13.24
CA VAL A 388 -16.57 9.45 -13.57
C VAL A 388 -16.01 10.53 -12.64
N SER A 389 -16.78 11.58 -12.34
CA SER A 389 -16.31 12.62 -11.42
C SER A 389 -16.07 12.11 -10.00
N THR A 390 -16.84 11.12 -9.54
CA THR A 390 -16.70 10.52 -8.20
C THR A 390 -15.51 9.57 -8.16
N ALA A 391 -15.34 8.76 -9.21
CA ALA A 391 -14.14 7.94 -9.41
C ALA A 391 -12.85 8.77 -9.39
N VAL A 392 -12.80 9.84 -10.20
CA VAL A 392 -11.65 10.76 -10.26
C VAL A 392 -11.36 11.41 -8.90
N ALA A 393 -12.40 11.83 -8.17
CA ALA A 393 -12.20 12.48 -6.87
C ALA A 393 -11.55 11.53 -5.86
N ALA A 394 -11.95 10.26 -5.84
CA ALA A 394 -11.35 9.24 -4.98
C ALA A 394 -9.91 8.91 -5.38
N VAL A 395 -9.57 8.94 -6.67
CA VAL A 395 -8.18 8.74 -7.08
C VAL A 395 -7.30 9.94 -6.65
N VAL A 396 -7.80 11.17 -6.78
CA VAL A 396 -7.07 12.36 -6.34
C VAL A 396 -6.89 12.39 -4.82
N SER A 397 -7.85 11.89 -4.04
CA SER A 397 -7.76 11.86 -2.57
C SER A 397 -6.62 10.96 -2.06
N CYS A 398 -6.21 9.93 -2.82
CA CYS A 398 -5.06 9.08 -2.47
C CYS A 398 -3.75 9.87 -2.33
N ALA A 399 -3.57 10.95 -3.11
CA ALA A 399 -2.41 11.83 -3.00
C ALA A 399 -2.32 12.56 -1.63
N TYR A 400 -3.36 12.46 -0.82
CA TYR A 400 -3.55 13.11 0.47
C TYR A 400 -3.73 12.09 1.59
N PHE A 401 -3.30 10.85 1.35
CA PHE A 401 -3.42 9.73 2.29
C PHE A 401 -4.85 9.33 2.66
N LEU A 402 -5.82 9.71 1.82
CA LEU A 402 -7.22 9.31 1.94
C LEU A 402 -7.50 8.12 1.03
N ASP A 403 -8.47 7.30 1.43
CA ASP A 403 -8.91 6.13 0.66
C ASP A 403 -7.83 5.06 0.41
N LEU A 404 -6.65 5.16 1.03
CA LEU A 404 -5.56 4.20 0.87
C LEU A 404 -5.86 2.86 1.56
N PRO A 405 -5.29 1.74 1.07
CA PRO A 405 -5.42 0.44 1.72
C PRO A 405 -4.47 0.36 2.93
N ALA A 406 -4.77 1.14 3.98
CA ALA A 406 -3.93 1.33 5.17
C ALA A 406 -4.17 0.29 6.29
N THR A 407 -5.02 -0.70 6.04
CA THR A 407 -5.25 -1.84 6.95
C THR A 407 -5.30 -3.13 6.13
N SER A 408 -4.78 -4.24 6.67
CA SER A 408 -4.84 -5.56 6.01
C SER A 408 -6.27 -6.10 5.86
N LYS A 409 -7.24 -5.48 6.54
CA LYS A 409 -8.67 -5.78 6.40
C LYS A 409 -9.33 -5.06 5.22
N HIS A 410 -8.59 -4.19 4.52
CA HIS A 410 -9.15 -3.38 3.44
C HIS A 410 -9.71 -4.28 2.32
N PRO A 411 -10.93 -4.01 1.78
CA PRO A 411 -11.60 -4.92 0.84
C PRO A 411 -10.79 -5.28 -0.40
N TYR A 412 -10.06 -4.30 -0.97
CA TYR A 412 -9.13 -4.55 -2.08
C TYR A 412 -8.08 -5.62 -1.74
N LEU A 413 -7.48 -5.54 -0.55
CA LEU A 413 -6.43 -6.47 -0.14
C LEU A 413 -7.01 -7.85 0.20
N LYS A 414 -8.17 -7.90 0.85
CA LYS A 414 -8.87 -9.16 1.13
C LYS A 414 -9.29 -9.91 -0.13
N ALA A 415 -9.47 -9.21 -1.26
CA ALA A 415 -9.71 -9.84 -2.55
C ALA A 415 -8.46 -10.50 -3.17
N ILE A 416 -7.25 -10.23 -2.65
CA ILE A 416 -6.02 -10.90 -3.04
C ILE A 416 -5.89 -12.15 -2.15
N TYR A 417 -6.30 -13.31 -2.63
CA TYR A 417 -6.26 -14.54 -1.85
C TYR A 417 -6.00 -15.77 -2.72
N PRO A 418 -5.46 -16.85 -2.14
CA PRO A 418 -5.11 -18.05 -2.88
C PRO A 418 -6.36 -18.81 -3.33
N ARG A 419 -6.41 -19.28 -4.57
CA ARG A 419 -7.54 -20.04 -5.10
C ARG A 419 -7.16 -20.91 -6.29
N HIS A 420 -7.93 -21.95 -6.56
CA HIS A 420 -7.73 -22.81 -7.72
C HIS A 420 -8.18 -22.15 -9.03
N GLY A 421 -7.58 -22.57 -10.15
CA GLY A 421 -8.02 -22.21 -11.50
C GLY A 421 -7.41 -20.92 -12.06
N LEU A 422 -6.44 -20.33 -11.36
CA LEU A 422 -5.66 -19.20 -11.87
C LEU A 422 -4.47 -19.66 -12.70
N TRP A 423 -4.07 -20.91 -12.55
CA TRP A 423 -3.01 -21.52 -13.34
C TRP A 423 -3.50 -22.80 -14.00
N GLN A 424 -3.11 -22.96 -15.26
CA GLN A 424 -3.21 -24.22 -15.98
C GLN A 424 -1.80 -24.57 -16.38
N GLN A 425 -1.30 -25.72 -15.91
CA GLN A 425 0.02 -26.18 -16.29
C GLN A 425 0.05 -26.32 -17.82
N GLN A 426 0.91 -25.54 -18.48
CA GLN A 426 1.12 -25.71 -19.91
C GLN A 426 1.60 -27.15 -20.12
N ALA A 427 0.92 -27.90 -21.00
CA ALA A 427 1.39 -29.21 -21.40
C ALA A 427 2.80 -29.02 -21.96
N GLY A 428 3.80 -29.59 -21.27
CA GLY A 428 5.19 -29.46 -21.70
C GLY A 428 5.32 -29.92 -23.16
N PRO A 429 6.29 -29.38 -23.92
CA PRO A 429 6.57 -29.90 -25.25
C PRO A 429 6.78 -31.41 -25.13
N LYS A 430 6.08 -32.19 -25.97
CA LYS A 430 6.22 -33.65 -26.02
C LYS A 430 7.72 -33.98 -26.10
N ALA A 431 8.19 -34.87 -25.22
CA ALA A 431 9.58 -35.29 -25.14
C ALA A 431 10.12 -35.62 -26.55
N GLY A 432 11.05 -34.81 -27.06
CA GLY A 432 11.57 -34.95 -28.42
C GLY A 432 12.25 -33.73 -29.03
N VAL A 433 12.06 -32.52 -28.48
CA VAL A 433 12.78 -31.33 -28.95
C VAL A 433 14.06 -31.16 -28.14
N ALA A 434 15.20 -31.52 -28.73
CA ALA A 434 16.52 -31.29 -28.15
C ALA A 434 16.79 -29.79 -28.04
N TYR A 435 17.10 -29.32 -26.83
CA TYR A 435 17.59 -27.95 -26.62
C TYR A 435 19.05 -27.87 -27.09
N GLY A 436 19.27 -27.24 -28.25
CA GLY A 436 20.59 -26.97 -28.76
C GLY A 436 21.34 -25.98 -27.86
N ALA A 437 22.59 -26.31 -27.52
CA ALA A 437 23.50 -25.38 -26.87
C ALA A 437 23.76 -24.19 -27.79
N VAL A 438 23.35 -22.99 -27.38
CA VAL A 438 23.61 -21.75 -28.13
C VAL A 438 24.82 -21.05 -27.53
N THR A 439 25.88 -20.92 -28.34
CA THR A 439 27.02 -20.04 -28.11
C THR A 439 26.61 -18.59 -28.34
N VAL A 440 26.71 -17.74 -27.31
CA VAL A 440 26.42 -16.30 -27.41
C VAL A 440 27.67 -15.56 -27.88
N ASN A 441 27.60 -14.92 -29.05
CA ASN A 441 28.65 -14.05 -29.58
C ASN A 441 28.46 -12.62 -29.04
N VAL A 442 29.48 -12.07 -28.37
CA VAL A 442 29.43 -10.74 -27.73
C VAL A 442 30.12 -9.72 -28.62
N LEU A 443 29.34 -8.85 -29.27
CA LEU A 443 29.82 -7.56 -29.79
C LEU A 443 28.91 -6.43 -29.30
N ALA A 444 29.57 -5.33 -28.93
CA ALA A 444 29.11 -4.31 -27.99
C ALA A 444 28.04 -3.36 -28.53
N VAL A 445 26.87 -3.29 -27.87
CA VAL A 445 25.96 -2.11 -27.83
C VAL A 445 25.08 -2.14 -26.55
N ASN A 446 25.04 -1.02 -25.82
CA ASN A 446 24.11 -0.57 -24.74
C ASN A 446 23.63 -1.55 -23.64
N ALA A 447 24.32 -1.48 -22.49
CA ALA A 447 24.06 -2.21 -21.26
C ALA A 447 22.95 -1.59 -20.40
N GLN A 448 21.69 -1.92 -20.70
CA GLN A 448 20.57 -1.92 -19.73
C GLN A 448 19.32 -2.57 -20.36
N GLN A 449 19.23 -2.58 -21.69
CA GLN A 449 18.05 -2.98 -22.46
C GLN A 449 17.94 -4.48 -22.76
N GLN A 450 19.01 -5.28 -22.61
CA GLN A 450 19.00 -6.72 -22.96
C GLN A 450 19.01 -7.70 -21.78
N LEU A 451 18.92 -7.19 -20.54
CA LEU A 451 19.01 -8.04 -19.35
C LEU A 451 17.87 -9.05 -19.23
N VAL A 452 16.74 -8.84 -19.92
CA VAL A 452 15.57 -9.75 -19.84
C VAL A 452 15.51 -10.70 -21.05
N SER A 453 15.86 -10.21 -22.24
CA SER A 453 15.89 -11.03 -23.46
C SER A 453 16.97 -12.12 -23.42
N SER A 454 17.95 -12.00 -22.52
CA SER A 454 18.98 -13.02 -22.28
C SER A 454 18.61 -14.04 -21.19
N TYR A 455 17.57 -13.82 -20.37
CA TYR A 455 17.08 -14.83 -19.41
C TYR A 455 16.29 -15.97 -20.07
N ASN A 456 15.72 -15.73 -21.25
CA ASN A 456 14.80 -16.65 -21.93
C ASN A 456 15.42 -17.20 -23.21
N GLY A 457 16.35 -18.16 -23.08
CA GLY A 457 16.69 -19.04 -24.20
C GLY A 457 15.45 -19.84 -24.61
N ALA A 458 14.84 -19.50 -25.76
CA ALA A 458 13.84 -20.27 -26.51
C ALA A 458 12.59 -20.81 -25.77
N ALA A 459 12.30 -20.38 -24.54
CA ALA A 459 11.01 -20.63 -23.88
C ALA A 459 10.01 -19.52 -24.28
N THR A 460 8.75 -19.88 -24.52
CA THR A 460 7.63 -18.95 -24.69
C THR A 460 7.75 -17.80 -23.69
N THR A 461 7.95 -16.57 -24.18
CA THR A 461 8.35 -15.45 -23.32
C THR A 461 7.28 -15.17 -22.28
N ALA A 462 7.63 -15.30 -21.00
CA ALA A 462 6.78 -14.91 -19.89
C ALA A 462 6.27 -13.47 -20.10
N ALA A 463 4.95 -13.27 -20.01
CA ALA A 463 4.32 -11.97 -20.21
C ALA A 463 3.09 -11.80 -19.32
N PHE A 464 2.65 -10.55 -19.15
CA PHE A 464 1.31 -10.28 -18.64
C PHE A 464 0.26 -10.53 -19.71
N SER A 465 -0.92 -10.97 -19.28
CA SER A 465 -2.14 -10.93 -20.07
C SER A 465 -2.94 -9.67 -19.74
N SER A 466 -3.66 -9.12 -20.73
CA SER A 466 -4.65 -8.06 -20.51
C SER A 466 -5.75 -8.45 -19.52
N ALA A 467 -6.02 -9.75 -19.33
CA ALA A 467 -6.98 -10.28 -18.37
C ALA A 467 -6.42 -10.41 -16.93
N ASP A 468 -5.11 -10.29 -16.73
CA ASP A 468 -4.48 -10.45 -15.41
C ASP A 468 -5.07 -9.55 -14.32
N PRO A 469 -5.36 -8.24 -14.58
CA PRO A 469 -6.00 -7.38 -13.59
C PRO A 469 -7.32 -7.93 -13.05
N GLU A 470 -8.18 -8.46 -13.92
CA GLU A 470 -9.46 -9.05 -13.52
C GLU A 470 -9.24 -10.35 -12.73
N ARG A 471 -8.29 -11.17 -13.17
CA ARG A 471 -7.98 -12.47 -12.58
C ARG A 471 -7.18 -12.38 -11.28
N LEU A 472 -6.60 -11.23 -10.92
CA LEU A 472 -5.84 -11.12 -9.68
C LEU A 472 -6.78 -10.96 -8.46
N LEU A 473 -7.86 -10.19 -8.61
CA LEU A 473 -8.87 -10.01 -7.57
C LEU A 473 -9.86 -11.17 -7.53
N GLY A 474 -10.22 -11.59 -6.33
CA GLY A 474 -11.21 -12.64 -6.12
C GLY A 474 -12.66 -12.21 -6.41
N PRO A 475 -13.61 -13.15 -6.48
CA PRO A 475 -14.95 -12.96 -7.01
C PRO A 475 -15.73 -11.82 -6.35
N SER A 476 -15.53 -11.60 -5.05
CA SER A 476 -16.20 -10.54 -4.29
C SER A 476 -15.88 -9.13 -4.78
N GLN A 477 -14.75 -8.92 -5.46
CA GLN A 477 -14.35 -7.62 -6.01
C GLN A 477 -14.05 -7.68 -7.51
N GLN A 478 -13.93 -8.87 -8.10
CA GLN A 478 -13.64 -9.08 -9.53
C GLN A 478 -14.65 -8.39 -10.45
N HIS A 479 -15.94 -8.39 -10.07
CA HIS A 479 -17.00 -7.73 -10.85
C HIS A 479 -16.74 -6.24 -11.10
N LEU A 480 -16.00 -5.56 -10.21
CA LEU A 480 -15.62 -4.15 -10.39
C LEU A 480 -14.65 -3.96 -11.56
N LEU A 481 -13.87 -4.99 -11.90
CA LEU A 481 -12.91 -4.97 -12.99
C LEU A 481 -13.44 -5.62 -14.27
N ALA A 482 -14.63 -6.23 -14.24
CA ALA A 482 -15.18 -6.93 -15.41
C ALA A 482 -15.26 -6.02 -16.65
N GLY A 483 -14.68 -6.49 -17.76
CA GLY A 483 -14.62 -5.78 -19.04
C GLY A 483 -13.39 -4.87 -19.22
N LEU A 484 -12.52 -4.78 -18.21
CA LEU A 484 -11.28 -4.01 -18.27
C LEU A 484 -10.24 -4.68 -19.18
N GLY A 485 -10.15 -6.01 -19.20
CA GLY A 485 -9.22 -6.73 -20.07
C GLY A 485 -9.51 -6.50 -21.55
N GLN A 486 -10.78 -6.58 -21.94
CA GLN A 486 -11.23 -6.24 -23.30
C GLN A 486 -10.88 -4.79 -23.66
N LEU A 487 -11.07 -3.87 -22.72
CA LEU A 487 -10.71 -2.46 -22.92
C LEU A 487 -9.20 -2.29 -23.14
N LEU A 488 -8.36 -3.01 -22.37
CA LEU A 488 -6.91 -2.98 -22.53
C LEU A 488 -6.45 -3.52 -23.89
N ASP A 489 -7.06 -4.60 -24.39
CA ASP A 489 -6.75 -5.15 -25.72
C ASP A 489 -7.06 -4.14 -26.83
N THR A 490 -8.19 -3.44 -26.74
CA THR A 490 -8.58 -2.44 -27.73
C THR A 490 -7.66 -1.21 -27.73
N THR A 491 -7.15 -0.80 -26.57
CA THR A 491 -6.27 0.39 -26.49
C THR A 491 -4.82 0.08 -26.88
N ALA A 492 -4.41 -1.20 -26.87
CA ALA A 492 -3.08 -1.63 -27.29
C ALA A 492 -2.88 -1.69 -28.82
N GLY A 493 -3.92 -1.41 -29.63
CA GLY A 493 -3.80 -1.32 -31.08
C GLY A 493 -4.08 -2.61 -31.87
N ALA A 494 -4.83 -3.56 -31.30
CA ALA A 494 -5.47 -4.62 -32.08
C ALA A 494 -6.61 -4.04 -32.94
N ALA A 495 -6.25 -3.30 -33.99
CA ALA A 495 -7.13 -2.45 -34.78
C ALA A 495 -7.94 -3.18 -35.87
N THR A 496 -8.24 -4.47 -35.73
CA THR A 496 -8.95 -5.23 -36.78
C THR A 496 -10.13 -6.04 -36.23
N ALA A 497 -11.11 -5.34 -35.67
CA ALA A 497 -12.54 -5.68 -35.76
C ALA A 497 -13.32 -4.58 -35.05
N ALA A 498 -14.48 -4.21 -35.61
CA ALA A 498 -15.47 -3.43 -34.86
C ALA A 498 -15.64 -4.08 -33.48
N ALA A 499 -15.45 -3.30 -32.41
CA ALA A 499 -15.54 -3.79 -31.04
C ALA A 499 -16.82 -4.64 -30.92
N PRO A 500 -16.74 -5.96 -30.67
CA PRO A 500 -17.92 -6.73 -30.38
C PRO A 500 -18.54 -6.03 -29.18
N GLY A 501 -19.76 -5.52 -29.36
CA GLY A 501 -20.39 -4.67 -28.35
C GLY A 501 -20.26 -5.36 -27.02
N VAL A 502 -19.47 -4.77 -26.11
CA VAL A 502 -19.28 -5.29 -24.75
C VAL A 502 -20.68 -5.54 -24.22
N GLY A 503 -21.04 -6.81 -24.07
CA GLY A 503 -22.41 -7.20 -23.75
C GLY A 503 -22.85 -6.40 -22.54
N ARG A 504 -23.88 -5.56 -22.70
CA ARG A 504 -24.34 -4.58 -21.68
C ARG A 504 -24.67 -5.20 -20.32
N GLY A 505 -24.69 -6.54 -20.19
CA GLY A 505 -25.02 -7.24 -18.95
C GLY A 505 -23.86 -7.66 -18.05
N GLY A 506 -22.58 -7.51 -18.47
CA GLY A 506 -21.46 -8.11 -17.72
C GLY A 506 -20.33 -7.17 -17.26
N ALA A 507 -20.17 -6.00 -17.90
CA ALA A 507 -19.06 -5.10 -17.60
C ALA A 507 -19.38 -4.12 -16.47
N SER A 508 -18.36 -3.78 -15.67
CA SER A 508 -18.48 -2.72 -14.67
C SER A 508 -18.86 -1.39 -15.32
N VAL A 509 -19.67 -0.60 -14.62
CA VAL A 509 -20.20 0.68 -15.11
C VAL A 509 -19.08 1.62 -15.54
N LEU A 510 -17.98 1.67 -14.79
CA LEU A 510 -16.86 2.56 -15.13
C LEU A 510 -16.23 2.20 -16.47
N TRP A 511 -15.92 0.93 -16.70
CA TRP A 511 -15.23 0.49 -17.91
C TRP A 511 -16.14 0.61 -19.14
N SER A 512 -17.44 0.36 -18.96
CA SER A 512 -18.46 0.63 -19.99
C SER A 512 -18.49 2.10 -20.40
N ILE A 513 -18.38 3.03 -19.44
CA ILE A 513 -18.31 4.47 -19.73
C ILE A 513 -16.98 4.81 -20.43
N LEU A 514 -15.87 4.26 -19.94
CA LEU A 514 -14.52 4.53 -20.45
C LEU A 514 -14.18 3.79 -21.76
N ALA A 515 -15.05 2.91 -22.26
CA ALA A 515 -14.89 2.29 -23.58
C ALA A 515 -14.87 3.35 -24.71
N SER A 516 -15.58 4.47 -24.54
CA SER A 516 -15.55 5.59 -25.47
C SER A 516 -14.32 6.47 -25.29
N GLN A 517 -13.56 6.70 -26.37
CA GLN A 517 -12.40 7.62 -26.36
C GLN A 517 -12.76 9.03 -25.88
N LYS A 518 -13.91 9.56 -26.31
CA LYS A 518 -14.44 10.87 -25.86
C LYS A 518 -14.63 10.92 -24.33
N ARG A 519 -15.10 9.82 -23.73
CA ARG A 519 -15.28 9.72 -22.28
C ARG A 519 -13.96 9.58 -21.54
N ARG A 520 -12.96 8.88 -22.10
CA ARG A 520 -11.60 8.84 -21.55
C ARG A 520 -10.96 10.22 -21.49
N GLN A 521 -11.04 10.99 -22.59
CA GLN A 521 -10.57 12.38 -22.63
C GLN A 521 -11.28 13.25 -21.60
N GLN A 522 -12.61 13.10 -21.48
CA GLN A 522 -13.39 13.80 -20.45
C GLN A 522 -12.92 13.45 -19.03
N ALA A 523 -12.66 12.16 -18.74
CA ALA A 523 -12.18 11.71 -17.45
C ALA A 523 -10.79 12.28 -17.13
N GLN A 524 -9.88 12.32 -18.11
CA GLN A 524 -8.57 12.96 -17.99
C GLN A 524 -8.69 14.45 -17.68
N THR A 525 -9.53 15.20 -18.40
CA THR A 525 -9.78 16.63 -18.11
C THR A 525 -10.36 16.84 -16.71
N LEU A 526 -11.29 15.96 -16.28
CA LEU A 526 -11.82 16.02 -14.92
C LEU A 526 -10.74 15.76 -13.87
N CYS A 527 -9.83 14.82 -14.12
CA CYS A 527 -8.70 14.52 -13.24
C CYS A 527 -7.75 15.69 -13.12
N GLN A 528 -7.34 16.29 -14.25
CA GLN A 528 -6.48 17.48 -14.25
C GLN A 528 -7.13 18.65 -13.49
N LYS A 529 -8.43 18.89 -13.69
CA LYS A 529 -9.17 19.94 -12.95
C LYS A 529 -9.27 19.64 -11.46
N ALA A 530 -9.53 18.39 -11.09
CA ALA A 530 -9.58 17.96 -9.70
C ALA A 530 -8.20 18.10 -9.03
N TRP A 531 -7.14 17.72 -9.72
CA TRP A 531 -5.75 17.85 -9.28
C TRP A 531 -5.35 19.32 -9.07
N ALA A 532 -5.56 20.19 -10.06
CA ALA A 532 -5.27 21.62 -9.93
C ALA A 532 -6.07 22.28 -8.79
N ARG A 533 -7.32 21.84 -8.59
CA ARG A 533 -8.13 22.28 -7.46
C ARG A 533 -7.58 21.80 -6.11
N ALA A 534 -7.07 20.57 -6.05
CA ALA A 534 -6.46 20.00 -4.85
C ALA A 534 -5.09 20.62 -4.54
N GLN A 535 -4.35 21.07 -5.55
CA GLN A 535 -3.12 21.85 -5.37
C GLN A 535 -3.42 23.27 -4.84
N SER A 536 -4.46 23.92 -5.35
CA SER A 536 -4.83 25.30 -4.98
C SER A 536 -5.70 25.42 -3.71
N LYS A 537 -6.36 24.33 -3.28
CA LYS A 537 -7.26 24.31 -2.12
C LYS A 537 -6.98 23.07 -1.28
N ASP A 538 -7.19 23.16 0.03
CA ASP A 538 -7.13 21.99 0.91
C ASP A 538 -8.07 20.85 0.46
N VAL A 539 -7.60 19.61 0.55
CA VAL A 539 -8.32 18.42 0.08
C VAL A 539 -9.50 18.04 0.93
N GLY A 540 -9.59 18.50 2.18
CA GLY A 540 -10.82 18.42 2.94
C GLY A 540 -12.01 19.02 2.16
N ARG A 541 -11.78 20.06 1.34
CA ARG A 541 -12.82 20.66 0.48
C ARG A 541 -13.16 19.83 -0.75
N MET A 542 -12.23 19.03 -1.25
CA MET A 542 -12.48 18.09 -2.36
C MET A 542 -13.26 16.88 -1.85
N GLN A 543 -12.79 16.29 -0.75
CA GLN A 543 -13.46 15.20 -0.08
C GLN A 543 -14.90 15.56 0.27
N ARG A 544 -15.17 16.70 0.93
CA ARG A 544 -16.56 17.16 1.20
C ARG A 544 -17.42 17.33 -0.05
N LYS A 545 -16.84 17.75 -1.17
CA LYS A 545 -17.57 17.97 -2.43
C LYS A 545 -17.98 16.66 -3.10
N TYR A 546 -17.21 15.60 -2.89
CA TYR A 546 -17.38 14.32 -3.59
C TYR A 546 -17.71 13.14 -2.66
N GLN A 547 -17.70 13.35 -1.33
CA GLN A 547 -18.24 12.41 -0.35
C GLN A 547 -19.76 12.35 -0.51
N HIS A 548 -20.25 11.14 -0.76
CA HIS A 548 -21.66 10.85 -0.65
C HIS A 548 -22.03 10.81 0.83
N ARG A 549 -22.90 11.75 1.27
CA ARG A 549 -23.42 11.85 2.65
C ARG A 549 -24.10 10.58 3.18
N ARG A 550 -24.34 9.56 2.35
CA ARG A 550 -25.09 8.34 2.69
C ARG A 550 -24.23 7.13 3.06
N PHE A 551 -22.91 7.18 2.88
CA PHE A 551 -22.05 6.03 3.15
C PHE A 551 -21.12 6.31 4.31
N ASN A 552 -21.34 5.61 5.42
CA ASN A 552 -20.44 5.64 6.56
C ASN A 552 -19.12 4.98 6.19
N ALA A 553 -18.03 5.71 6.41
CA ALA A 553 -16.66 5.27 6.13
C ALA A 553 -16.30 3.93 6.84
N SER A 554 -16.95 3.64 7.97
CA SER A 554 -16.80 2.40 8.75
C SER A 554 -17.23 1.15 7.99
N ASP A 555 -18.31 1.24 7.21
CA ASP A 555 -18.94 0.08 6.56
C ASP A 555 -18.13 -0.34 5.32
N ASP A 556 -17.31 0.57 4.79
CA ASP A 556 -16.50 0.38 3.59
C ASP A 556 -15.06 -0.06 3.89
N GLY A 557 -14.62 -0.08 5.16
CA GLY A 557 -13.22 -0.31 5.52
C GLY A 557 -12.27 0.78 4.99
N VAL A 558 -12.83 1.94 4.62
CA VAL A 558 -12.11 3.09 4.09
C VAL A 558 -12.12 4.19 5.14
N TYR A 559 -10.98 4.41 5.80
CA TYR A 559 -10.89 5.39 6.88
C TYR A 559 -10.52 6.78 6.34
N TYR A 560 -11.32 7.78 6.74
CA TYR A 560 -10.97 9.18 6.59
C TYR A 560 -10.30 9.66 7.87
N TYR A 561 -9.05 10.10 7.75
CA TYR A 561 -8.29 10.65 8.87
C TYR A 561 -8.55 12.16 8.95
N GLY A 562 -8.60 12.71 10.18
CA GLY A 562 -8.94 14.11 10.46
C GLY A 562 -7.95 15.13 9.89
N THR A 563 -7.86 16.32 10.50
CA THR A 563 -6.83 17.31 10.11
C THR A 563 -5.46 16.67 10.28
N THR A 564 -4.75 16.40 9.18
CA THR A 564 -3.41 15.81 9.20
C THR A 564 -2.38 16.92 9.02
N ASP A 565 -1.17 16.74 9.58
CA ASP A 565 -0.05 17.70 9.40
C ASP A 565 0.31 17.96 7.93
N TYR A 566 -0.18 17.12 7.02
CA TYR A 566 -0.03 17.30 5.59
C TYR A 566 -0.78 18.49 5.03
N TYR A 567 -1.92 18.85 5.60
CA TYR A 567 -2.77 19.89 5.04
C TYR A 567 -3.44 20.68 6.16
N ASN A 568 -3.35 22.01 6.07
CA ASN A 568 -4.13 22.92 6.90
C ASN A 568 -5.61 22.81 6.49
N ALA A 569 -6.24 21.73 6.91
CA ALA A 569 -7.68 21.58 6.83
C ALA A 569 -8.27 22.47 7.91
N GLY A 570 -8.71 23.66 7.52
CA GLY A 570 -9.47 24.54 8.40
C GLY A 570 -10.57 23.73 9.10
N TRP A 571 -10.58 23.80 10.43
CA TRP A 571 -11.48 23.15 11.40
C TRP A 571 -12.55 22.25 10.75
N LEU A 572 -12.25 20.96 10.68
CA LEU A 572 -13.21 19.93 10.31
C LEU A 572 -14.23 19.80 11.44
N TYR A 573 -15.37 20.50 11.34
CA TYR A 573 -16.57 20.13 12.09
C TYR A 573 -17.10 18.80 11.55
N TYR A 574 -16.77 17.70 12.23
CA TYR A 574 -17.62 16.52 12.28
C TYR A 574 -18.25 16.47 13.67
N ALA A 575 -19.51 16.90 13.73
CA ALA A 575 -20.42 16.58 14.81
C ALA A 575 -21.34 15.43 14.34
N SER A 576 -21.51 14.46 15.24
CA SER A 576 -22.43 13.32 15.19
C SER A 576 -21.94 12.08 14.42
N GLY A 577 -21.43 11.10 15.18
CA GLY A 577 -21.35 9.69 14.75
C GLY A 577 -20.04 8.95 15.03
N ALA A 578 -18.97 9.62 15.48
CA ALA A 578 -17.74 8.97 15.91
C ALA A 578 -17.30 9.58 17.25
N ASP A 579 -17.77 8.96 18.33
CA ASP A 579 -17.43 9.11 19.74
C ASP A 579 -16.54 10.30 20.10
N GLY A 580 -17.21 11.36 20.54
CA GLY A 580 -16.64 12.33 21.47
C GLY A 580 -16.35 11.63 22.80
N SER A 581 -15.07 11.40 23.07
CA SER A 581 -14.51 11.19 24.42
C SER A 581 -13.00 11.40 24.35
N ALA A 582 -12.63 12.62 24.01
CA ALA A 582 -11.28 13.14 24.19
C ALA A 582 -11.39 14.53 24.81
N PHE A 583 -11.77 14.57 26.09
CA PHE A 583 -11.29 15.51 27.12
C PHE A 583 -11.72 14.92 28.47
N ASP A 584 -10.96 13.94 28.98
CA ASP A 584 -11.01 13.57 30.39
C ASP A 584 -10.27 14.66 31.17
N ASP A 585 -11.01 15.69 31.57
CA ASP A 585 -10.69 16.54 32.71
C ASP A 585 -11.35 15.90 33.94
N PRO A 586 -10.61 15.42 34.95
CA PRO A 586 -11.16 14.66 36.07
C PRO A 586 -11.89 15.53 37.13
N GLY A 587 -12.33 16.75 36.77
CA GLY A 587 -12.87 17.73 37.71
C GLY A 587 -14.38 17.99 37.71
N ARG A 588 -15.22 17.28 36.96
CA ARG A 588 -16.69 17.50 36.99
C ARG A 588 -17.44 16.51 37.87
N ASP A 589 -17.88 17.02 39.01
CA ASP A 589 -18.75 16.37 40.00
C ASP A 589 -20.18 16.15 39.46
N ALA A 590 -20.75 14.99 39.78
CA ALA A 590 -21.94 14.41 39.15
C ALA A 590 -23.27 14.81 39.83
N ALA A 591 -23.29 15.85 40.67
CA ALA A 591 -24.40 16.07 41.61
C ALA A 591 -25.35 17.25 41.30
N THR A 592 -25.02 18.22 40.43
CA THR A 592 -25.80 19.49 40.37
C THR A 592 -26.07 20.01 38.95
N GLY A 593 -26.25 19.14 37.96
CA GLY A 593 -26.55 19.54 36.58
C GLY A 593 -27.62 20.64 36.44
N VAL A 594 -27.19 21.90 36.29
CA VAL A 594 -28.04 23.06 36.00
C VAL A 594 -27.35 23.96 34.99
N LEU A 595 -27.98 24.05 33.81
CA LEU A 595 -27.87 25.16 32.86
C LEU A 595 -28.76 26.31 33.38
N ILE A 596 -28.21 27.49 33.62
CA ILE A 596 -29.02 28.72 33.70
C ILE A 596 -29.17 29.27 32.28
N GLY A 597 -30.41 29.29 31.78
CA GLY A 597 -30.83 30.04 30.61
C GLY A 597 -31.71 31.22 31.00
N GLY A 598 -31.77 32.23 30.14
CA GLY A 598 -32.84 33.24 30.11
C GLY A 598 -32.99 33.75 28.67
N GLY A 599 -34.18 33.92 28.09
CA GLY A 599 -35.53 33.68 28.56
C GLY A 599 -36.56 34.02 27.47
N GLY A 600 -37.83 33.70 27.72
CA GLY A 600 -39.00 34.33 27.07
C GLY A 600 -40.14 33.38 26.68
N GLY A 601 -41.27 33.44 27.41
CA GLY A 601 -42.59 33.04 26.90
C GLY A 601 -43.48 32.22 27.83
N ASP A 602 -44.18 32.91 28.72
CA ASP A 602 -45.58 32.75 29.19
C ASP A 602 -46.16 31.37 29.59
N GLY A 603 -46.77 31.34 30.78
CA GLY A 603 -48.00 30.56 31.00
C GLY A 603 -48.12 29.80 32.32
N GLY A 604 -48.53 30.50 33.39
CA GLY A 604 -49.63 30.05 34.26
C GLY A 604 -49.37 28.98 35.34
N GLY A 605 -49.55 29.41 36.59
CA GLY A 605 -50.42 28.68 37.54
C GLY A 605 -49.75 27.99 38.73
N GLY A 606 -49.91 28.61 39.91
CA GLY A 606 -50.29 27.87 41.12
C GLY A 606 -49.18 27.46 42.10
N GLY A 607 -48.86 28.38 43.02
CA GLY A 607 -49.16 28.15 44.44
C GLY A 607 -48.10 27.57 45.39
N TRP A 608 -47.81 28.40 46.42
CA TRP A 608 -47.78 28.06 47.85
C TRP A 608 -46.43 27.67 48.54
N PHE A 609 -45.93 28.68 49.30
CA PHE A 609 -45.28 28.72 50.64
C PHE A 609 -43.77 28.47 50.89
N GLY A 610 -43.17 29.51 51.50
CA GLY A 610 -42.12 29.52 52.54
C GLY A 610 -40.68 29.54 52.03
N GLY A 611 -39.76 30.45 52.37
CA GLY A 611 -39.66 31.49 53.40
C GLY A 611 -38.17 31.61 53.79
N GLY A 612 -37.65 32.83 54.02
CA GLY A 612 -36.41 33.04 54.82
C GLY A 612 -35.18 33.61 54.11
N ASP A 613 -35.09 34.94 54.08
CA ASP A 613 -34.03 35.83 54.59
C ASP A 613 -32.54 35.76 54.17
N GLY A 614 -32.05 36.97 53.82
CA GLY A 614 -30.68 37.49 54.07
C GLY A 614 -29.70 37.38 52.90
N GLY A 615 -29.03 38.43 52.40
CA GLY A 615 -28.91 39.83 52.76
C GLY A 615 -27.69 40.44 52.02
N GLY A 616 -27.77 41.73 51.68
CA GLY A 616 -26.64 42.68 51.78
C GLY A 616 -25.65 42.88 50.61
N GLY A 617 -25.71 44.09 50.03
CA GLY A 617 -24.54 44.94 49.72
C GLY A 617 -24.04 44.92 48.26
N TRP A 618 -24.16 45.98 47.44
CA TRP A 618 -23.72 47.40 47.46
C TRP A 618 -22.51 47.68 46.54
N PHE A 619 -22.59 48.86 45.89
CA PHE A 619 -21.66 49.56 44.97
C PHE A 619 -21.64 49.04 43.51
N GLY A 620 -21.93 49.83 42.45
CA GLY A 620 -21.77 51.27 42.21
C GLY A 620 -20.76 51.40 41.06
N GLY A 621 -21.14 51.72 39.82
CA GLY A 621 -21.43 53.06 39.31
C GLY A 621 -20.56 53.30 38.06
N GLY A 622 -21.00 54.10 37.10
CA GLY A 622 -20.14 54.60 36.01
C GLY A 622 -20.81 54.77 34.64
N ASP A 623 -21.44 55.93 34.46
CA ASP A 623 -21.98 56.47 33.21
C ASP A 623 -20.92 56.87 32.16
N GLY A 624 -21.36 56.98 30.91
CA GLY A 624 -20.75 57.76 29.82
C GLY A 624 -20.84 57.03 28.48
N GLY A 625 -21.47 57.53 27.40
CA GLY A 625 -21.94 58.85 27.05
C GLY A 625 -21.48 59.19 25.62
N GLY A 626 -22.42 59.35 24.68
CA GLY A 626 -22.23 59.97 23.35
C GLY A 626 -21.67 59.06 22.25
N GLY A 627 -22.08 59.12 20.99
CA GLY A 627 -23.06 59.97 20.31
C GLY A 627 -22.88 59.82 18.78
N GLY A 628 -23.98 59.99 18.05
CA GLY A 628 -24.01 60.63 16.72
C GLY A 628 -23.72 59.80 15.47
N GLY A 629 -24.60 59.94 14.48
CA GLY A 629 -24.23 59.88 13.06
C GLY A 629 -25.11 58.97 12.19
N GLY A 630 -26.24 59.51 11.70
CA GLY A 630 -27.08 58.87 10.68
C GLY A 630 -26.61 59.10 9.24
N CYS A 631 -27.58 58.93 8.31
CA CYS A 631 -27.55 58.93 6.83
C CYS A 631 -27.42 57.51 6.24
N GLY A 632 -28.32 56.97 5.40
CA GLY A 632 -29.42 57.52 4.63
C GLY A 632 -29.32 57.02 3.17
N GLY A 633 -30.41 56.47 2.62
CA GLY A 633 -30.58 56.09 1.20
C GLY A 633 -30.74 54.57 1.00
N GLY A 634 -31.87 54.00 0.55
CA GLY A 634 -32.93 54.54 -0.29
C GLY A 634 -32.73 54.05 -1.73
N GLY A 635 -33.51 53.06 -2.16
CA GLY A 635 -33.46 52.54 -3.53
C GLY A 635 -34.31 51.28 -3.70
N GLY A 636 -35.63 51.47 -3.83
CA GLY A 636 -36.56 50.43 -4.28
C GLY A 636 -36.47 50.21 -5.79
N GLY A 637 -37.10 49.13 -6.27
CA GLY A 637 -37.22 48.87 -7.70
C GLY A 637 -37.74 47.49 -8.03
N CYS A 638 -39.03 47.42 -8.30
CA CYS A 638 -39.85 46.25 -8.63
C CYS A 638 -39.46 45.57 -9.96
N GLY A 639 -39.89 44.32 -10.13
CA GLY A 639 -39.88 43.65 -11.44
C GLY A 639 -40.49 42.25 -11.40
N CYS A 640 -41.81 42.16 -11.52
CA CYS A 640 -42.57 40.92 -11.76
C CYS A 640 -42.48 40.44 -13.22
N GLY A 641 -42.70 39.14 -13.43
CA GLY A 641 -42.98 38.51 -14.73
C GLY A 641 -42.17 37.22 -14.88
N GLY A 642 -42.71 36.01 -15.00
CA GLY A 642 -44.01 35.58 -15.52
C GLY A 642 -43.77 34.74 -16.77
N GLY A 643 -44.14 33.45 -16.71
CA GLY A 643 -44.57 32.67 -17.88
C GLY A 643 -43.57 31.74 -18.58
N GLY A 644 -43.93 30.45 -18.61
CA GLY A 644 -44.15 29.76 -19.90
C GLY A 644 -43.10 28.76 -20.39
N GLY A 645 -43.41 27.48 -20.18
CA GLY A 645 -43.49 26.43 -21.21
C GLY A 645 -42.30 26.18 -22.16
N CYS A 646 -41.61 25.07 -21.97
CA CYS A 646 -41.64 23.86 -22.81
C CYS A 646 -40.95 22.70 -22.06
#